data_AF-A0A9P6NLB2-F1
#
_entry.id   AF-A0A9P6NLB2-F1
#
_cell.length_a   1.000
_cell.length_b   1.000
_cell.length_c   1.000
_cell.angle_alpha   90.00
_cell.angle_beta   90.00
_cell.angle_gamma   90.00
#
_symmetry.space_group_name_H-M   'P 1'
#
loop_
_entity.id
_entity.type
_entity.pdbx_description
1 polymer ?
#
loop_
_entity_poly.entity_id
_entity_poly.type
_entity_poly.pdbx_seq_one_letter_code
_entity_poly.pdbx_strand_id
1 'polypeptide(L)'
;MAQNLAKDPVKLSDVPRTIINKLQRAIILRHQYLALFKPAKTDSTQFDESIGHEKLRHGFVLRILEWVLLILNPSESQKIKKPGTLNLSTAEEAISEAFFAAFCLFIDMARLKQLVNDHWNQYKAQDLSLETVTILSNTSILAIKQAEKEFFTTFAPHLTNTLGHSDYQGIVRPFFNEVCVQRGIHPSHWFDSDDTAFNEQSKKVSELFCLGTNLMLSAIVQTCKRPTVDFTVPLPHHATYNSNEEHSMMSIKDHTINNWALLKPLINEFGIVERNGNSDRFEDEFTKAIRKLCCQDPSPISLSLIFSTEIYLETYSTLHFDIARAFYELQSAAQQADVRLNQHQLTYPSIVKESKAWSYNHLEFARSVHTGLVRWEILEDKYDRLKKAKEGINSNSFSSSQPSPFTLHHQHPLLCGTKLLSLRILMLHIGFHVSRTSGSLLSGTHAYNTFRQIGGLNVQWPDMDWLVSYHSPKIVFGGTTITTFSQCFNSSRSVQGPSSKILNHRSNTEGRLTSSTHFHEWLTLSPTLQIIKDWVDVTEKTGVVTDRAMQTLVQLMSLNNKSQANEHTKKMGPVARLLGVKKLIESEIQFLQSDFLGLHFNLINLFESIRIELNEYFRKLIKDEYLKNWNSSNMILFWIFLTCKRDRTFFNLQFNYKLFKSIDYFNHYPVIIGTKTMREFLLRDNLGILVKPIMRRS
;
A
#
# COMPACT_ATOMS: atom_id res chain seq x y z
N MET A 1 -24.12 18.22 -10.74
CA MET A 1 -23.61 18.62 -12.07
C MET A 1 -22.08 18.58 -12.15
N ALA A 2 -21.34 19.37 -11.36
CA ALA A 2 -19.87 19.27 -11.27
C ALA A 2 -19.36 17.84 -10.90
N GLN A 3 -20.14 17.10 -10.11
CA GLN A 3 -19.89 15.68 -9.80
C GLN A 3 -20.01 14.74 -11.02
N ASN A 4 -20.86 15.05 -12.00
CA ASN A 4 -20.99 14.26 -13.24
C ASN A 4 -19.96 14.69 -14.31
N LEU A 5 -19.54 15.96 -14.27
CA LEU A 5 -18.59 16.56 -15.22
C LEU A 5 -17.12 16.21 -14.95
N ALA A 6 -16.79 15.86 -13.70
CA ALA A 6 -15.43 15.42 -13.34
C ALA A 6 -15.12 13.98 -13.77
N LYS A 7 -16.13 13.17 -14.10
CA LYS A 7 -15.96 11.76 -14.47
C LYS A 7 -15.69 11.54 -15.96
N ASP A 8 -16.05 12.50 -16.82
CA ASP A 8 -15.88 12.40 -18.27
C ASP A 8 -15.77 13.80 -18.92
N PRO A 9 -14.56 14.25 -19.29
CA PRO A 9 -14.34 15.58 -19.85
C PRO A 9 -14.94 15.76 -21.26
N VAL A 10 -15.31 14.68 -21.96
CA VAL A 10 -15.99 14.74 -23.27
C VAL A 10 -17.44 15.21 -23.09
N LYS A 11 -18.06 14.95 -21.94
CA LYS A 11 -19.43 15.42 -21.62
C LYS A 11 -19.52 16.91 -21.27
N LEU A 12 -18.40 17.65 -21.25
CA LEU A 12 -18.43 19.11 -21.09
C LEU A 12 -19.16 19.81 -22.26
N SER A 13 -19.09 19.25 -23.48
CA SER A 13 -19.83 19.78 -24.64
C SER A 13 -21.34 19.53 -24.57
N ASP A 14 -21.76 18.55 -23.76
CA ASP A 14 -23.17 18.11 -23.66
C ASP A 14 -23.93 18.80 -22.54
N VAL A 15 -23.29 19.71 -21.81
CA VAL A 15 -23.96 20.52 -20.79
C VAL A 15 -25.03 21.37 -21.47
N PRO A 16 -26.32 21.18 -21.14
CA PRO A 16 -27.39 21.95 -21.74
C PRO A 16 -27.14 23.45 -21.55
N ARG A 17 -27.18 24.23 -22.65
CA ARG A 17 -27.07 25.70 -22.62
C ARG A 17 -28.02 26.34 -21.61
N THR A 18 -29.16 25.70 -21.33
CA THR A 18 -30.12 26.14 -20.32
C THR A 18 -29.53 26.21 -18.91
N ILE A 19 -28.59 25.33 -18.56
CA ILE A 19 -27.93 25.34 -17.24
C ILE A 19 -26.86 26.43 -17.18
N ILE A 20 -26.09 26.61 -18.27
CA ILE A 20 -25.13 27.72 -18.41
C ILE A 20 -25.85 29.07 -18.29
N ASN A 21 -27.00 29.22 -18.96
CA ASN A 21 -27.81 30.44 -18.90
C ASN A 21 -28.38 30.69 -17.48
N LYS A 22 -28.83 29.64 -16.78
CA LYS A 22 -29.29 29.76 -15.38
C LYS A 22 -28.15 30.17 -14.45
N LEU A 23 -26.95 29.62 -14.66
CA LEU A 23 -25.76 29.95 -13.90
C LEU A 23 -25.32 31.41 -14.12
N GLN A 24 -25.27 31.86 -15.37
CA GLN A 24 -25.02 33.25 -15.74
C GLN A 24 -26.04 34.20 -15.11
N ARG A 25 -27.33 33.87 -15.16
CA ARG A 25 -28.39 34.67 -14.53
C ARG A 25 -28.22 34.76 -13.02
N ALA A 26 -27.85 33.66 -12.36
CA ALA A 26 -27.58 33.65 -10.92
C ALA A 26 -26.37 34.53 -10.55
N ILE A 27 -25.30 34.49 -11.35
CA ILE A 27 -24.12 35.36 -11.21
C ILE A 27 -24.52 36.83 -11.33
N ILE A 28 -25.28 37.19 -12.37
CA ILE A 28 -25.74 38.57 -12.61
C ILE A 28 -26.59 39.07 -11.44
N LEU A 29 -27.57 38.27 -10.99
CA LEU A 29 -28.45 38.65 -9.87
C LEU A 29 -27.66 38.84 -8.56
N ARG A 30 -26.64 38.01 -8.31
CA ARG A 30 -25.80 38.16 -7.12
C ARG A 30 -24.85 39.36 -7.20
N HIS A 31 -24.29 39.66 -8.37
CA HIS A 31 -23.57 40.93 -8.60
C HIS A 31 -24.47 42.14 -8.31
N GLN A 32 -25.70 42.13 -8.81
CA GLN A 32 -26.69 43.18 -8.55
C GLN A 32 -27.02 43.31 -7.07
N TYR A 33 -27.21 42.18 -6.37
CA TYR A 33 -27.44 42.17 -4.92
C TYR A 33 -26.26 42.76 -4.14
N LEU A 34 -25.02 42.33 -4.45
CA LEU A 34 -23.82 42.86 -3.81
C LEU A 34 -23.61 44.36 -4.06
N ALA A 35 -24.03 44.87 -5.22
CA ALA A 35 -23.96 46.29 -5.53
C ALA A 35 -24.90 47.15 -4.65
N LEU A 36 -25.92 46.56 -4.02
CA LEU A 36 -26.79 47.24 -3.05
C LEU A 36 -26.09 47.53 -1.72
N PHE A 37 -25.01 46.80 -1.39
CA PHE A 37 -24.20 46.98 -0.18
C PHE A 37 -23.07 48.00 -0.35
N LYS A 38 -23.14 48.89 -1.36
CA LYS A 38 -22.19 50.00 -1.46
C LYS A 38 -22.33 50.87 -0.21
N PRO A 39 -21.23 51.19 0.49
CA PRO A 39 -21.31 52.05 1.67
C PRO A 39 -21.91 53.38 1.24
N ALA A 40 -23.00 53.79 1.89
CA ALA A 40 -23.36 55.20 1.90
C ALA A 40 -22.15 55.97 2.42
N LYS A 41 -21.77 57.07 1.77
CA LYS A 41 -20.77 58.00 2.30
C LYS A 41 -21.37 58.63 3.58
N THR A 42 -21.26 57.94 4.70
CA THR A 42 -21.65 58.45 6.00
C THR A 42 -20.46 58.29 6.93
N ASP A 43 -19.96 59.42 7.43
CA ASP A 43 -18.78 59.56 8.30
C ASP A 43 -18.95 58.95 9.71
N SER A 44 -19.81 57.94 9.88
CA SER A 44 -20.04 57.27 11.15
C SER A 44 -19.20 55.99 11.25
N THR A 45 -18.23 56.01 12.18
CA THR A 45 -17.26 54.96 12.51
C THR A 45 -17.84 53.71 13.19
N GLN A 46 -19.15 53.45 13.09
CA GLN A 46 -19.74 52.18 13.53
C GLN A 46 -19.91 51.24 12.35
N PHE A 47 -18.93 50.35 12.19
CA PHE A 47 -18.98 49.24 11.26
C PHE A 47 -19.99 48.22 11.78
N ASP A 48 -21.13 48.08 11.11
CA ASP A 48 -22.11 47.03 11.44
C ASP A 48 -21.56 45.67 10.96
N GLU A 49 -21.03 44.88 11.88
CA GLU A 49 -20.44 43.56 11.62
C GLU A 49 -21.40 42.64 10.85
N SER A 50 -22.72 42.79 11.05
CA SER A 50 -23.73 41.96 10.39
C SER A 50 -23.76 42.18 8.86
N ILE A 51 -23.59 43.43 8.42
CA ILE A 51 -23.57 43.82 7.00
C ILE A 51 -22.28 43.33 6.33
N GLY A 52 -21.15 43.39 7.04
CA GLY A 52 -19.87 42.85 6.57
C GLY A 52 -19.93 41.35 6.32
N HIS A 53 -20.56 40.60 7.22
CA HIS A 53 -20.76 39.16 7.05
C HIS A 53 -21.66 38.82 5.86
N GLU A 54 -22.76 39.56 5.64
CA GLU A 54 -23.67 39.28 4.52
C GLU A 54 -23.04 39.57 3.15
N LYS A 55 -22.26 40.64 3.05
CA LYS A 55 -21.48 40.97 1.86
C LYS A 55 -20.44 39.89 1.54
N LEU A 56 -19.72 39.39 2.55
CA LEU A 56 -18.79 38.27 2.42
C LEU A 56 -19.48 36.99 1.95
N ARG A 57 -20.66 36.67 2.52
CA ARG A 57 -21.47 35.49 2.14
C ARG A 57 -21.88 35.52 0.67
N HIS A 58 -22.39 36.65 0.20
CA HIS A 58 -22.84 36.77 -1.19
C HIS A 58 -21.66 36.83 -2.17
N GLY A 59 -20.52 37.43 -1.77
CA GLY A 59 -19.28 37.44 -2.53
C GLY A 59 -18.71 36.03 -2.75
N PHE A 60 -18.71 35.20 -1.71
CA PHE A 60 -18.25 33.82 -1.79
C PHE A 60 -19.04 32.98 -2.80
N VAL A 61 -20.37 32.95 -2.69
CA VAL A 61 -21.20 32.15 -3.61
C VAL A 61 -21.09 32.68 -5.03
N LEU A 62 -20.97 33.99 -5.20
CA LEU A 62 -20.74 34.58 -6.51
C LEU A 62 -19.45 34.02 -7.15
N ARG A 63 -18.34 33.93 -6.40
CA ARG A 63 -17.08 33.33 -6.88
C ARG A 63 -17.21 31.86 -7.24
N ILE A 64 -17.93 31.06 -6.45
CA ILE A 64 -18.21 29.66 -6.80
C ILE A 64 -18.94 29.61 -8.14
N LEU A 65 -19.99 30.40 -8.31
CA LEU A 65 -20.79 30.37 -9.53
C LEU A 65 -19.97 30.84 -10.75
N GLU A 66 -19.17 31.90 -10.60
CA GLU A 66 -18.24 32.39 -11.63
C GLU A 66 -17.24 31.32 -12.05
N TRP A 67 -16.67 30.57 -11.11
CA TRP A 67 -15.70 29.53 -11.41
C TRP A 67 -16.33 28.29 -12.04
N VAL A 68 -17.51 27.87 -11.56
CA VAL A 68 -18.31 26.82 -12.20
C VAL A 68 -18.63 27.22 -13.64
N LEU A 69 -18.93 28.49 -13.89
CA LEU A 69 -19.17 28.99 -15.25
C LEU A 69 -17.90 28.97 -16.10
N LEU A 70 -16.75 29.33 -15.52
CA LEU A 70 -15.45 29.30 -16.19
C LEU A 70 -15.06 27.87 -16.64
N ILE A 71 -15.34 26.86 -15.82
CA ILE A 71 -15.13 25.45 -16.18
C ILE A 71 -16.08 25.03 -17.29
N LEU A 72 -17.35 25.41 -17.18
CA LEU A 72 -18.40 24.98 -18.10
C LEU A 72 -18.32 25.66 -19.46
N ASN A 73 -17.83 26.90 -19.54
CA ASN A 73 -17.75 27.67 -20.78
C ASN A 73 -16.55 28.65 -20.77
N PRO A 74 -15.34 28.15 -21.08
CA PRO A 74 -14.11 28.95 -21.07
C PRO A 74 -14.15 30.16 -22.03
N SER A 75 -14.89 30.05 -23.13
CA SER A 75 -14.98 31.05 -24.20
C SER A 75 -15.91 32.22 -23.88
N GLU A 76 -16.95 32.00 -23.05
CA GLU A 76 -17.89 33.05 -22.63
C GLU A 76 -17.47 33.77 -21.34
N SER A 77 -16.64 33.16 -20.49
CA SER A 77 -16.13 33.82 -19.28
C SER A 77 -15.34 35.10 -19.59
N GLN A 78 -14.70 35.16 -20.77
CA GLN A 78 -14.01 36.35 -21.27
C GLN A 78 -14.97 37.46 -21.76
N LYS A 79 -16.24 37.15 -22.04
CA LYS A 79 -17.25 38.11 -22.55
C LYS A 79 -18.11 38.74 -21.46
N ILE A 80 -18.08 38.21 -20.23
CA ILE A 80 -18.69 38.88 -19.09
C ILE A 80 -17.82 40.10 -18.76
N LYS A 81 -18.15 41.25 -19.37
CA LYS A 81 -17.62 42.55 -18.93
C LYS A 81 -17.87 42.65 -17.44
N LYS A 82 -16.79 42.76 -16.63
CA LYS A 82 -16.84 43.05 -15.19
C LYS A 82 -17.88 44.15 -14.95
N PRO A 83 -19.09 43.85 -14.45
CA PRO A 83 -20.05 44.89 -14.12
C PRO A 83 -19.57 45.47 -12.80
N GLY A 84 -18.76 46.54 -12.88
CA GLY A 84 -18.17 47.25 -11.75
C GLY A 84 -17.45 46.32 -10.78
N THR A 85 -16.13 46.14 -10.95
CA THR A 85 -15.27 45.49 -9.95
C THR A 85 -15.64 46.05 -8.58
N LEU A 86 -16.35 45.27 -7.77
CA LEU A 86 -16.50 45.57 -6.36
C LEU A 86 -15.08 45.54 -5.84
N ASN A 87 -14.52 46.69 -5.45
CA ASN A 87 -13.24 46.76 -4.77
C ASN A 87 -13.42 46.11 -3.40
N LEU A 88 -13.43 44.79 -3.37
CA LEU A 88 -13.18 44.01 -2.18
C LEU A 88 -11.77 44.37 -1.73
N SER A 89 -11.57 44.56 -0.43
CA SER A 89 -10.21 44.68 0.10
C SER A 89 -9.42 43.41 -0.24
N THR A 90 -8.10 43.51 -0.36
CA THR A 90 -7.21 42.35 -0.59
C THR A 90 -7.43 41.22 0.43
N ALA A 91 -7.90 41.57 1.64
CA ALA A 91 -8.30 40.62 2.67
C ALA A 91 -9.60 39.86 2.33
N GLU A 92 -10.65 40.54 1.88
CA GLU A 92 -11.93 39.91 1.52
C GLU A 92 -11.77 38.94 0.32
N GLU A 93 -10.90 39.26 -0.65
CA GLU A 93 -10.59 38.36 -1.78
C GLU A 93 -9.85 37.10 -1.31
N ALA A 94 -8.82 37.25 -0.47
CA ALA A 94 -8.06 36.14 0.08
C ALA A 94 -8.92 35.19 0.93
N ILE A 95 -9.88 35.75 1.68
CA ILE A 95 -10.85 34.98 2.45
C ILE A 95 -11.77 34.18 1.51
N SER A 96 -12.34 34.82 0.49
CA SER A 96 -13.18 34.12 -0.48
C SER A 96 -12.45 32.99 -1.21
N GLU A 97 -11.16 33.18 -1.50
CA GLU A 97 -10.31 32.15 -2.11
C GLU A 97 -10.04 30.99 -1.14
N ALA A 98 -9.75 31.29 0.13
CA ALA A 98 -9.60 30.28 1.18
C ALA A 98 -10.90 29.47 1.37
N PHE A 99 -12.06 30.14 1.37
CA PHE A 99 -13.35 29.47 1.43
C PHE A 99 -13.58 28.57 0.19
N PHE A 100 -13.21 29.04 -1.00
CA PHE A 100 -13.36 28.23 -2.19
C PHE A 100 -12.45 26.98 -2.16
N ALA A 101 -11.19 27.16 -1.75
CA ALA A 101 -10.23 26.07 -1.61
C ALA A 101 -10.67 25.03 -0.57
N ALA A 102 -11.23 25.45 0.57
CA ALA A 102 -11.76 24.53 1.56
C ALA A 102 -12.97 23.75 1.03
N PHE A 103 -13.89 24.39 0.30
CA PHE A 103 -14.98 23.67 -0.38
C PHE A 103 -14.45 22.60 -1.35
N CYS A 104 -13.46 22.93 -2.18
CA CYS A 104 -12.82 21.96 -3.07
C CYS A 104 -12.18 20.80 -2.30
N LEU A 105 -11.49 21.09 -1.20
CA LEU A 105 -10.86 20.10 -0.33
C LEU A 105 -11.88 19.09 0.21
N PHE A 106 -13.02 19.54 0.75
CA PHE A 106 -14.08 18.66 1.26
C PHE A 106 -14.76 17.85 0.16
N ILE A 107 -14.95 18.43 -1.03
CA ILE A 107 -15.51 17.70 -2.18
C ILE A 107 -14.56 16.58 -2.63
N ASP A 108 -13.26 16.85 -2.69
CA ASP A 108 -12.26 15.85 -3.06
C ASP A 108 -12.10 14.78 -1.96
N MET A 109 -12.20 15.17 -0.69
CA MET A 109 -12.27 14.25 0.44
C MET A 109 -13.47 13.30 0.33
N ALA A 110 -14.67 13.82 0.07
CA ALA A 110 -15.88 13.01 -0.12
C ALA A 110 -15.75 12.05 -1.31
N ARG A 111 -15.10 12.48 -2.40
CA ARG A 111 -14.83 11.62 -3.57
C ARG A 111 -13.83 10.52 -3.26
N LEU A 112 -12.74 10.83 -2.56
CA LEU A 112 -11.75 9.84 -2.16
C LEU A 112 -12.35 8.84 -1.17
N LYS A 113 -13.19 9.30 -0.24
CA LYS A 113 -13.95 8.46 0.68
C LYS A 113 -14.80 7.44 -0.07
N GLN A 114 -15.65 7.91 -0.99
CA GLN A 114 -16.45 7.03 -1.84
C GLN A 114 -15.59 6.02 -2.61
N LEU A 115 -14.48 6.47 -3.21
CA LEU A 115 -13.61 5.59 -3.99
C LEU A 115 -12.96 4.51 -3.13
N VAL A 116 -12.50 4.84 -1.91
CA VAL A 116 -11.97 3.85 -0.96
C VAL A 116 -13.06 2.87 -0.54
N ASN A 117 -14.27 3.35 -0.26
CA ASN A 117 -15.41 2.51 0.05
C ASN A 117 -15.75 1.53 -1.10
N ASP A 118 -15.73 2.01 -2.36
CA ASP A 118 -15.93 1.17 -3.54
C ASP A 118 -14.84 0.08 -3.65
N HIS A 119 -13.61 0.36 -3.23
CA HIS A 119 -12.53 -0.62 -3.19
C HIS A 119 -12.72 -1.65 -2.07
N TRP A 120 -13.15 -1.24 -0.88
CA TRP A 120 -13.48 -2.19 0.20
C TRP A 120 -14.67 -3.09 -0.18
N ASN A 121 -15.64 -2.59 -0.94
CA ASN A 121 -16.70 -3.41 -1.52
C ASN A 121 -16.15 -4.44 -2.52
N GLN A 122 -15.20 -4.05 -3.39
CA GLN A 122 -14.51 -5.00 -4.26
C GLN A 122 -13.69 -6.03 -3.48
N TYR A 123 -13.02 -5.64 -2.38
CA TYR A 123 -12.37 -6.60 -1.50
C TYR A 123 -13.40 -7.55 -0.88
N LYS A 124 -14.53 -7.05 -0.36
CA LYS A 124 -15.63 -7.88 0.16
C LYS A 124 -16.07 -8.93 -0.86
N ALA A 125 -16.25 -8.52 -2.11
CA ALA A 125 -16.57 -9.36 -3.27
C ALA A 125 -15.42 -10.26 -3.77
N GLN A 126 -14.23 -10.20 -3.15
CA GLN A 126 -13.01 -10.92 -3.54
C GLN A 126 -12.46 -10.55 -4.93
N ASP A 127 -12.80 -9.36 -5.42
CA ASP A 127 -12.26 -8.79 -6.66
C ASP A 127 -10.95 -8.04 -6.46
N LEU A 128 -10.73 -7.51 -5.26
CA LEU A 128 -9.46 -6.89 -4.86
C LEU A 128 -8.82 -7.64 -3.71
N SER A 129 -7.48 -7.62 -3.66
CA SER A 129 -6.72 -8.17 -2.55
C SER A 129 -6.67 -7.19 -1.36
N LEU A 130 -6.47 -7.72 -0.15
CA LEU A 130 -6.37 -6.91 1.06
C LEU A 130 -5.21 -5.90 0.99
N GLU A 131 -4.06 -6.30 0.44
CA GLU A 131 -2.89 -5.44 0.26
C GLU A 131 -3.22 -4.24 -0.63
N THR A 132 -3.96 -4.49 -1.72
CA THR A 132 -4.34 -3.45 -2.69
C THR A 132 -5.23 -2.41 -2.03
N VAL A 133 -6.33 -2.83 -1.38
CA VAL A 133 -7.26 -1.89 -0.74
C VAL A 133 -6.62 -1.14 0.43
N THR A 134 -5.70 -1.77 1.15
CA THR A 134 -4.92 -1.12 2.21
C THR A 134 -3.98 -0.05 1.67
N ILE A 135 -3.22 -0.31 0.59
CA ILE A 135 -2.34 0.70 0.01
C ILE A 135 -3.18 1.88 -0.50
N LEU A 136 -4.32 1.61 -1.16
CA LEU A 136 -5.20 2.66 -1.66
C LEU A 136 -5.81 3.50 -0.53
N SER A 137 -6.18 2.88 0.58
CA SER A 137 -6.67 3.57 1.79
C SER A 137 -5.59 4.49 2.39
N ASN A 138 -4.39 3.94 2.63
CA ASN A 138 -3.26 4.71 3.17
C ASN A 138 -2.83 5.84 2.22
N THR A 139 -2.78 5.58 0.91
CA THR A 139 -2.44 6.59 -0.10
C THR A 139 -3.48 7.71 -0.14
N SER A 140 -4.77 7.38 0.01
CA SER A 140 -5.85 8.38 0.08
C SER A 140 -5.72 9.25 1.33
N ILE A 141 -5.43 8.65 2.49
CA ILE A 141 -5.22 9.40 3.74
C ILE A 141 -4.02 10.34 3.60
N LEU A 142 -2.91 9.87 3.02
CA LEU A 142 -1.74 10.72 2.77
C LEU A 142 -2.02 11.83 1.76
N ALA A 143 -2.85 11.57 0.74
CA ALA A 143 -3.25 12.61 -0.21
C ALA A 143 -4.03 13.74 0.49
N ILE A 144 -4.93 13.40 1.41
CA ILE A 144 -5.64 14.40 2.24
C ILE A 144 -4.69 15.11 3.18
N LYS A 145 -3.78 14.40 3.83
CA LYS A 145 -2.76 15.01 4.70
C LYS A 145 -1.88 16.03 3.95
N GLN A 146 -1.49 15.71 2.72
CA GLN A 146 -0.73 16.63 1.88
C GLN A 146 -1.58 17.84 1.45
N ALA A 147 -2.83 17.60 1.04
CA ALA A 147 -3.75 18.66 0.65
C ALA A 147 -4.09 19.59 1.83
N GLU A 148 -4.23 19.05 3.04
CA GLU A 148 -4.37 19.78 4.30
C GLU A 148 -3.15 20.67 4.56
N LYS A 149 -1.94 20.11 4.46
CA LYS A 149 -0.69 20.86 4.64
C LYS A 149 -0.59 22.02 3.63
N GLU A 150 -0.87 21.75 2.36
CA GLU A 150 -0.87 22.77 1.30
C GLU A 150 -1.91 23.86 1.60
N PHE A 151 -3.12 23.46 1.97
CA PHE A 151 -4.20 24.39 2.32
C PHE A 151 -3.79 25.33 3.47
N PHE A 152 -3.32 24.78 4.58
CA PHE A 152 -2.94 25.61 5.73
C PHE A 152 -1.69 26.45 5.44
N THR A 153 -0.73 25.94 4.68
CA THR A 153 0.45 26.74 4.29
C THR A 153 0.05 27.95 3.44
N THR A 154 -0.92 27.79 2.53
CA THR A 154 -1.37 28.86 1.64
C THR A 154 -2.35 29.82 2.33
N PHE A 155 -3.30 29.31 3.12
CA PHE A 155 -4.45 30.09 3.58
C PHE A 155 -4.49 30.38 5.08
N ALA A 156 -3.73 29.66 5.94
CA ALA A 156 -3.76 29.89 7.39
C ALA A 156 -3.40 31.32 7.81
N PRO A 157 -2.43 32.04 7.19
CA PRO A 157 -2.14 33.42 7.55
C PRO A 157 -3.34 34.34 7.34
N HIS A 158 -4.10 34.14 6.26
CA HIS A 158 -5.27 34.94 5.92
C HIS A 158 -6.47 34.61 6.83
N LEU A 159 -6.65 33.32 7.15
CA LEU A 159 -7.72 32.85 8.02
C LEU A 159 -7.50 33.26 9.48
N THR A 160 -6.28 33.12 10.00
CA THR A 160 -5.96 33.48 11.41
C THR A 160 -6.19 34.96 11.67
N ASN A 161 -5.74 35.83 10.75
CA ASN A 161 -5.86 37.28 10.91
C ASN A 161 -7.31 37.78 10.87
N THR A 162 -8.23 37.02 10.28
CA THR A 162 -9.62 37.46 10.06
C THR A 162 -10.63 36.72 10.93
N LEU A 163 -10.45 35.42 11.15
CA LEU A 163 -11.38 34.56 11.88
C LEU A 163 -10.86 34.15 13.27
N GLY A 164 -9.64 34.57 13.64
CA GLY A 164 -9.02 34.26 14.93
C GLY A 164 -8.57 32.80 15.10
N HIS A 165 -8.87 31.94 14.13
CA HIS A 165 -8.60 30.50 14.18
C HIS A 165 -8.13 29.98 12.81
N SER A 166 -7.13 29.12 12.82
CA SER A 166 -6.61 28.40 11.64
C SER A 166 -6.61 26.89 11.84
N ASP A 167 -7.47 26.39 12.72
CA ASP A 167 -7.72 24.98 12.86
C ASP A 167 -8.91 24.53 12.01
N TYR A 168 -9.14 23.22 11.97
CA TYR A 168 -10.27 22.62 11.26
C TYR A 168 -11.61 23.25 11.66
N GLN A 169 -11.81 23.54 12.96
CA GLN A 169 -13.05 24.13 13.49
C GLN A 169 -13.28 25.56 12.99
N GLY A 170 -12.24 26.39 12.99
CA GLY A 170 -12.28 27.76 12.48
C GLY A 170 -12.66 27.85 11.01
N ILE A 171 -12.32 26.83 10.22
CA ILE A 171 -12.72 26.74 8.82
C ILE A 171 -14.14 26.20 8.71
N VAL A 172 -14.43 25.00 9.23
CA VAL A 172 -15.67 24.27 8.92
C VAL A 172 -16.91 24.92 9.52
N ARG A 173 -16.82 25.45 10.74
CA ARG A 173 -18.00 25.96 11.45
C ARG A 173 -18.69 27.10 10.69
N PRO A 174 -17.97 28.13 10.18
CA PRO A 174 -18.57 29.12 9.28
C PRO A 174 -19.28 28.54 8.06
N PHE A 175 -18.71 27.52 7.39
CA PHE A 175 -19.36 26.88 6.23
C PHE A 175 -20.61 26.13 6.61
N PHE A 176 -20.54 25.31 7.66
CA PHE A 176 -21.67 24.52 8.10
C PHE A 176 -22.84 25.45 8.43
N ASN A 177 -22.58 26.50 9.20
CA ASN A 177 -23.57 27.50 9.55
C ASN A 177 -24.20 28.13 8.30
N GLU A 178 -23.36 28.54 7.35
CA GLU A 178 -23.82 29.20 6.13
C GLU A 178 -24.66 28.28 5.24
N VAL A 179 -24.20 27.04 5.01
CA VAL A 179 -24.93 26.07 4.19
C VAL A 179 -26.26 25.68 4.84
N CYS A 180 -26.29 25.56 6.17
CA CYS A 180 -27.53 25.29 6.90
C CYS A 180 -28.52 26.46 6.81
N VAL A 181 -28.06 27.70 7.02
CA VAL A 181 -28.91 28.90 6.89
C VAL A 181 -29.45 29.05 5.47
N GLN A 182 -28.63 28.84 4.44
CA GLN A 182 -29.07 28.87 3.04
C GLN A 182 -30.11 27.78 2.70
N ARG A 183 -30.14 26.69 3.46
CA ARG A 183 -31.17 25.64 3.37
C ARG A 183 -32.41 25.93 4.22
N GLY A 184 -32.47 27.08 4.89
CA GLY A 184 -33.56 27.44 5.79
C GLY A 184 -33.51 26.75 7.15
N ILE A 185 -32.36 26.16 7.51
CA ILE A 185 -32.17 25.45 8.78
C ILE A 185 -31.66 26.44 9.82
N HIS A 186 -32.53 26.83 10.75
CA HIS A 186 -32.19 27.78 11.80
C HIS A 186 -31.16 27.18 12.79
N PRO A 187 -30.20 27.97 13.33
CA PRO A 187 -29.15 27.47 14.22
C PRO A 187 -29.61 26.69 15.46
N SER A 188 -30.75 27.04 16.03
CA SER A 188 -31.35 26.32 17.16
C SER A 188 -31.86 24.91 16.82
N HIS A 189 -31.88 24.57 15.53
CA HIS A 189 -32.32 23.29 15.00
C HIS A 189 -31.21 22.64 14.17
N TRP A 190 -29.94 22.77 14.56
CA TRP A 190 -28.88 21.97 13.94
C TRP A 190 -28.78 20.58 14.55
N PHE A 191 -29.02 20.49 15.85
CA PHE A 191 -28.99 19.26 16.61
C PHE A 191 -30.41 18.77 16.90
N ASP A 192 -30.52 17.51 17.24
CA ASP A 192 -31.75 16.93 17.78
C ASP A 192 -32.05 17.48 19.20
N SER A 193 -33.23 17.22 19.75
CA SER A 193 -33.67 17.76 21.05
C SER A 193 -32.73 17.49 22.22
N ASP A 194 -31.91 16.45 22.12
CA ASP A 194 -30.97 16.00 23.14
C ASP A 194 -29.52 16.50 22.90
N ASP A 195 -29.27 17.32 21.86
CA ASP A 195 -27.93 17.82 21.46
C ASP A 195 -26.86 16.74 21.19
N THR A 196 -27.27 15.47 21.05
CA THR A 196 -26.35 14.32 20.90
C THR A 196 -25.99 14.02 19.44
N ALA A 197 -26.81 14.44 18.49
CA ALA A 197 -26.63 14.18 17.06
C ALA A 197 -27.15 15.36 16.22
N PHE A 198 -26.63 15.48 15.00
CA PHE A 198 -27.20 16.37 13.99
C PHE A 198 -28.59 15.89 13.60
N ASN A 199 -29.55 16.80 13.46
CA ASN A 199 -30.88 16.42 13.01
C ASN A 199 -30.91 16.05 11.52
N GLU A 200 -32.04 15.51 11.05
CA GLU A 200 -32.16 15.01 9.68
C GLU A 200 -31.90 16.07 8.59
N GLN A 201 -32.29 17.32 8.86
CA GLN A 201 -32.12 18.42 7.92
C GLN A 201 -30.64 18.83 7.78
N SER A 202 -29.88 18.83 8.87
CA SER A 202 -28.47 19.22 8.91
C SER A 202 -27.52 18.04 8.65
N LYS A 203 -27.98 16.78 8.80
CA LYS A 203 -27.20 15.53 8.62
C LYS A 203 -26.32 15.55 7.38
N LYS A 204 -26.91 15.72 6.20
CA LYS A 204 -26.18 15.68 4.91
C LYS A 204 -25.10 16.77 4.81
N VAL A 205 -25.31 17.91 5.46
CA VAL A 205 -24.31 18.99 5.50
C VAL A 205 -23.19 18.61 6.48
N SER A 206 -23.54 18.09 7.66
CA SER A 206 -22.57 17.64 8.64
C SER A 206 -21.69 16.49 8.14
N GLU A 207 -22.25 15.57 7.35
CA GLU A 207 -21.54 14.44 6.74
C GLU A 207 -20.54 14.89 5.68
N LEU A 208 -20.92 15.86 4.84
CA LEU A 208 -20.01 16.44 3.83
C LEU A 208 -18.75 17.02 4.48
N PHE A 209 -18.92 17.63 5.64
CA PHE A 209 -17.81 18.21 6.39
C PHE A 209 -17.22 17.24 7.43
N CYS A 210 -17.75 16.03 7.63
CA CYS A 210 -17.30 15.09 8.67
C CYS A 210 -17.34 15.64 10.11
N LEU A 211 -18.32 16.51 10.41
CA LEU A 211 -18.47 17.15 11.72
C LEU A 211 -18.77 16.15 12.84
N GLY A 212 -19.55 15.10 12.55
CA GLY A 212 -19.87 14.05 13.53
C GLY A 212 -18.61 13.37 14.06
N THR A 213 -17.72 12.95 13.16
CA THR A 213 -16.43 12.34 13.51
C THR A 213 -15.53 13.31 14.27
N ASN A 214 -15.49 14.60 13.92
CA ASN A 214 -14.75 15.57 14.71
C ASN A 214 -15.28 15.68 16.15
N LEU A 215 -16.60 15.71 16.35
CA LEU A 215 -17.19 15.76 17.70
C LEU A 215 -16.80 14.54 18.52
N MET A 216 -16.83 13.36 17.91
CA MET A 216 -16.40 12.11 18.56
C MET A 216 -14.93 12.17 18.98
N LEU A 217 -14.04 12.53 18.06
CA LEU A 217 -12.60 12.67 18.34
C LEU A 217 -12.32 13.73 19.40
N SER A 218 -13.09 14.82 19.42
CA SER A 218 -12.95 15.88 20.43
C SER A 218 -13.28 15.37 21.83
N ALA A 219 -14.34 14.58 21.98
CA ALA A 219 -14.69 13.93 23.24
C ALA A 219 -13.66 12.88 23.68
N ILE A 220 -13.05 12.16 22.73
CA ILE A 220 -11.93 11.24 22.99
C ILE A 220 -10.73 12.01 23.54
N VAL A 221 -10.31 13.10 22.89
CA VAL A 221 -9.19 13.94 23.37
C VAL A 221 -9.41 14.44 24.79
N GLN A 222 -10.63 14.86 25.12
CA GLN A 222 -10.97 15.30 26.49
C GLN A 222 -10.81 14.17 27.50
N THR A 223 -11.07 12.93 27.11
CA THR A 223 -10.86 11.74 27.95
C THR A 223 -9.37 11.42 28.08
N CYS A 224 -8.62 11.45 26.97
CA CYS A 224 -7.17 11.18 26.96
C CYS A 224 -6.36 12.16 27.84
N LYS A 225 -6.80 13.42 27.94
CA LYS A 225 -6.14 14.46 28.77
C LYS A 225 -6.26 14.21 30.28
N ARG A 226 -7.15 13.33 30.73
CA ARG A 226 -7.30 13.02 32.16
C ARG A 226 -6.37 11.87 32.54
N PRO A 227 -5.46 12.04 33.52
CA PRO A 227 -4.57 10.99 34.00
C PRO A 227 -5.32 10.02 34.92
N THR A 228 -6.41 9.41 34.46
CA THR A 228 -7.07 8.34 35.20
C THR A 228 -6.51 6.98 34.78
N VAL A 229 -6.40 6.09 35.76
CA VAL A 229 -5.93 4.70 35.61
C VAL A 229 -6.80 3.95 34.60
N ASP A 230 -8.08 4.33 34.51
CA ASP A 230 -9.06 3.75 33.59
C ASP A 230 -9.38 4.70 32.43
N PHE A 231 -9.09 4.24 31.21
CA PHE A 231 -9.51 4.85 29.95
C PHE A 231 -11.01 4.54 29.72
N THR A 232 -11.87 5.05 30.60
CA THR A 232 -13.32 4.91 30.44
C THR A 232 -13.86 6.17 29.75
N VAL A 233 -13.89 6.14 28.42
CA VAL A 233 -14.63 7.16 27.67
C VAL A 233 -16.11 7.07 28.09
N PRO A 234 -16.71 8.13 28.65
CA PRO A 234 -18.12 8.12 29.02
C PRO A 234 -18.96 7.94 27.76
N LEU A 235 -19.70 6.83 27.70
CA LEU A 235 -20.70 6.60 26.67
C LEU A 235 -22.01 7.28 27.08
N PRO A 236 -22.90 7.61 26.13
CA PRO A 236 -24.33 7.62 26.41
C PRO A 236 -24.70 6.26 27.03
N HIS A 237 -25.43 6.24 28.15
CA HIS A 237 -25.53 5.12 29.10
C HIS A 237 -25.98 3.72 28.56
N HIS A 238 -26.19 3.52 27.26
CA HIS A 238 -26.66 2.25 26.65
C HIS A 238 -26.07 1.91 25.26
N ALA A 239 -24.89 2.42 24.90
CA ALA A 239 -24.29 2.13 23.59
C ALA A 239 -23.79 0.67 23.45
N THR A 240 -24.65 -0.24 23.00
CA THR A 240 -24.25 -1.58 22.51
C THR A 240 -24.27 -1.60 20.98
N TYR A 241 -23.19 -2.06 20.36
CA TYR A 241 -23.12 -2.17 18.90
C TYR A 241 -24.19 -3.16 18.41
N ASN A 242 -25.13 -2.68 17.58
CA ASN A 242 -26.16 -3.54 16.99
C ASN A 242 -25.69 -4.06 15.62
N SER A 243 -25.23 -5.31 15.57
CA SER A 243 -24.73 -5.93 14.33
C SER A 243 -25.81 -6.31 13.33
N ASN A 244 -27.09 -6.33 13.73
CA ASN A 244 -28.17 -6.96 12.96
C ASN A 244 -28.99 -6.00 12.10
N GLU A 245 -28.75 -4.70 12.20
CA GLU A 245 -29.44 -3.68 11.40
C GLU A 245 -28.54 -3.20 10.26
N GLU A 246 -29.09 -3.11 9.05
CA GLU A 246 -28.38 -2.43 7.95
C GLU A 246 -28.17 -0.95 8.35
N HIS A 247 -26.94 -0.46 8.21
CA HIS A 247 -26.57 0.94 8.50
C HIS A 247 -27.44 1.97 7.75
N SER A 248 -28.07 1.57 6.64
CA SER A 248 -29.01 2.36 5.85
C SER A 248 -30.35 2.63 6.56
N MET A 249 -30.73 1.79 7.53
CA MET A 249 -31.99 1.86 8.26
C MET A 249 -31.87 2.45 9.67
N MET A 250 -30.64 2.69 10.14
CA MET A 250 -30.39 3.25 11.47
C MET A 250 -30.79 4.72 11.56
N SER A 251 -31.38 5.12 12.69
CA SER A 251 -31.54 6.53 13.02
C SER A 251 -30.16 7.21 13.13
N ILE A 252 -30.11 8.54 13.01
CA ILE A 252 -28.85 9.30 13.10
C ILE A 252 -28.19 9.08 14.45
N LYS A 253 -29.00 9.07 15.51
CA LYS A 253 -28.57 8.83 16.88
C LYS A 253 -27.98 7.44 17.03
N ASP A 254 -28.64 6.41 16.51
CA ASP A 254 -28.16 5.02 16.57
C ASP A 254 -26.88 4.84 15.76
N HIS A 255 -26.77 5.49 14.61
CA HIS A 255 -25.55 5.48 13.79
C HIS A 255 -24.36 6.11 14.53
N THR A 256 -24.56 7.27 15.18
CA THR A 256 -23.51 7.92 15.99
C THR A 256 -23.13 7.06 17.20
N ILE A 257 -24.10 6.45 17.88
CA ILE A 257 -23.88 5.54 19.01
C ILE A 257 -23.10 4.30 18.57
N ASN A 258 -23.43 3.71 17.42
CA ASN A 258 -22.71 2.58 16.86
C ASN A 258 -21.27 2.94 16.52
N ASN A 259 -21.02 4.07 15.85
CA ASN A 259 -19.65 4.52 15.55
C ASN A 259 -18.80 4.72 16.83
N TRP A 260 -19.41 5.23 17.91
CA TRP A 260 -18.78 5.30 19.23
C TRP A 260 -18.43 3.93 19.80
N ALA A 261 -19.37 2.98 19.71
CA ALA A 261 -19.17 1.62 20.18
C ALA A 261 -18.03 0.90 19.43
N LEU A 262 -17.78 1.25 18.16
CA LEU A 262 -16.69 0.72 17.35
C LEU A 262 -15.32 1.32 17.68
N LEU A 263 -15.23 2.64 17.86
CA LEU A 263 -13.94 3.29 18.13
C LEU A 263 -13.45 3.06 19.56
N LYS A 264 -14.36 2.93 20.54
CA LYS A 264 -13.98 2.82 21.95
C LYS A 264 -13.03 1.64 22.25
N PRO A 265 -13.32 0.40 21.82
CA PRO A 265 -12.40 -0.72 22.03
C PRO A 265 -11.01 -0.42 21.45
N LEU A 266 -10.94 0.10 20.22
CA LEU A 266 -9.67 0.43 19.57
C LEU A 266 -8.86 1.49 20.31
N ILE A 267 -9.50 2.56 20.78
CA ILE A 267 -8.80 3.63 21.51
C ILE A 267 -8.19 3.07 22.80
N ASN A 268 -8.89 2.16 23.47
CA ASN A 268 -8.37 1.49 24.65
C ASN A 268 -7.17 0.60 24.30
N GLU A 269 -7.21 -0.13 23.19
CA GLU A 269 -6.06 -0.89 22.69
C GLU A 269 -4.85 0.02 22.46
N PHE A 270 -5.03 1.11 21.71
CA PHE A 270 -3.94 2.03 21.36
C PHE A 270 -3.41 2.82 22.55
N GLY A 271 -4.27 3.23 23.48
CA GLY A 271 -3.86 3.90 24.71
C GLY A 271 -2.96 3.02 25.59
N ILE A 272 -3.23 1.71 25.64
CA ILE A 272 -2.37 0.75 26.36
C ILE A 272 -1.01 0.61 25.65
N VAL A 273 -1.02 0.47 24.33
CA VAL A 273 0.19 0.32 23.50
C VAL A 273 1.11 1.52 23.62
N GLU A 274 0.55 2.73 23.50
CA GLU A 274 1.32 3.98 23.55
C GLU A 274 1.99 4.18 24.91
N ARG A 275 1.27 3.92 26.01
CA ARG A 275 1.81 4.00 27.37
C ARG A 275 2.96 3.03 27.63
N ASN A 276 3.05 1.94 26.87
CA ASN A 276 4.12 0.95 27.00
C ASN A 276 5.34 1.29 26.13
N GLY A 277 5.33 2.41 25.38
CA GLY A 277 6.43 2.80 24.49
C GLY A 277 6.67 1.83 23.34
N ASN A 278 5.77 0.86 23.14
CA ASN A 278 5.91 -0.22 22.18
C ASN A 278 5.15 0.12 20.91
N SER A 279 5.66 1.10 20.17
CA SER A 279 5.20 1.37 18.80
C SER A 279 5.19 0.08 17.99
N ASP A 280 4.18 -0.06 17.14
CA ASP A 280 4.16 -1.15 16.19
C ASP A 280 5.10 -0.83 15.03
N ARG A 281 5.85 -1.84 14.58
CA ARG A 281 6.82 -1.68 13.50
C ARG A 281 6.14 -1.33 12.17
N PHE A 282 4.90 -1.81 11.97
CA PHE A 282 4.13 -1.63 10.75
C PHE A 282 2.73 -1.14 11.07
N GLU A 283 2.53 0.16 10.93
CA GLU A 283 1.26 0.83 11.23
C GLU A 283 0.67 1.47 9.98
N ASP A 284 -0.66 1.36 9.84
CA ASP A 284 -1.41 2.16 8.88
C ASP A 284 -1.55 3.63 9.36
N GLU A 285 -1.95 4.52 8.45
CA GLU A 285 -2.09 5.94 8.76
C GLU A 285 -3.20 6.27 9.77
N PHE A 286 -4.25 5.45 9.88
CA PHE A 286 -5.27 5.63 10.92
C PHE A 286 -4.71 5.25 12.30
N THR A 287 -4.07 4.08 12.43
CA THR A 287 -3.36 3.66 13.66
C THR A 287 -2.40 4.75 14.14
N LYS A 288 -1.56 5.28 13.25
CA LYS A 288 -0.62 6.37 13.56
C LYS A 288 -1.32 7.63 14.08
N ALA A 289 -2.43 8.01 13.44
CA ALA A 289 -3.16 9.23 13.79
C ALA A 289 -3.85 9.10 15.15
N ILE A 290 -4.48 7.96 15.43
CA ILE A 290 -5.12 7.67 16.72
C ILE A 290 -4.09 7.58 17.84
N ARG A 291 -2.93 6.96 17.59
CA ARG A 291 -1.86 6.89 18.58
C ARG A 291 -1.37 8.27 18.99
N LYS A 292 -1.14 9.16 18.01
CA LYS A 292 -0.79 10.58 18.28
C LYS A 292 -1.85 11.32 19.09
N LEU A 293 -3.11 10.96 18.90
CA LEU A 293 -4.23 11.49 19.69
C LEU A 293 -4.20 11.01 21.15
N CYS A 294 -3.64 9.84 21.41
CA CYS A 294 -3.55 9.20 22.72
C CYS A 294 -2.25 9.51 23.48
N CYS A 295 -1.32 10.26 22.87
CA CYS A 295 -0.07 10.69 23.52
C CYS A 295 -0.32 11.70 24.66
N GLN A 296 0.67 11.88 25.54
CA GLN A 296 0.59 12.81 26.69
C GLN A 296 0.40 14.28 26.28
N ASP A 297 0.90 14.66 25.10
CA ASP A 297 0.66 15.96 24.48
C ASP A 297 -0.11 15.76 23.16
N PRO A 298 -1.45 15.66 23.23
CA PRO A 298 -2.26 15.31 22.07
C PRO A 298 -2.25 16.44 21.04
N SER A 299 -1.83 16.12 19.82
CA SER A 299 -1.90 17.05 18.70
C SER A 299 -3.35 17.52 18.44
N PRO A 300 -3.55 18.75 17.91
CA PRO A 300 -4.88 19.18 17.48
C PRO A 300 -5.45 18.19 16.46
N ILE A 301 -6.79 18.05 16.46
CA ILE A 301 -7.49 17.16 15.52
C ILE A 301 -7.28 17.71 14.11
N SER A 302 -6.53 16.97 13.30
CA SER A 302 -6.28 17.28 11.90
C SER A 302 -7.40 16.77 11.01
N LEU A 303 -7.58 17.40 9.85
CA LEU A 303 -8.47 16.92 8.79
C LEU A 303 -8.07 15.51 8.34
N SER A 304 -6.78 15.22 8.26
CA SER A 304 -6.29 13.87 7.95
C SER A 304 -6.71 12.82 8.97
N LEU A 305 -6.78 13.15 10.27
CA LEU A 305 -7.26 12.23 11.31
C LEU A 305 -8.78 12.02 11.21
N ILE A 306 -9.54 13.08 10.93
CA ILE A 306 -10.99 12.97 10.69
C ILE A 306 -11.23 12.05 9.49
N PHE A 307 -10.52 12.27 8.38
CA PHE A 307 -10.63 11.46 7.19
C PHE A 307 -10.25 10.00 7.42
N SER A 308 -9.14 9.74 8.10
CA SER A 308 -8.72 8.35 8.37
C SER A 308 -9.71 7.61 9.27
N THR A 309 -10.33 8.31 10.22
CA THR A 309 -11.39 7.77 11.09
C THR A 309 -12.65 7.46 10.30
N GLU A 310 -13.06 8.33 9.38
CA GLU A 310 -14.18 8.07 8.45
C GLU A 310 -13.92 6.83 7.58
N ILE A 311 -12.72 6.71 7.01
CA ILE A 311 -12.32 5.51 6.23
C ILE A 311 -12.41 4.25 7.08
N TYR A 312 -11.96 4.29 8.33
CA TYR A 312 -12.06 3.16 9.25
C TYR A 312 -13.53 2.76 9.51
N LEU A 313 -14.39 3.72 9.85
CA LEU A 313 -15.80 3.49 10.14
C LEU A 313 -16.55 2.94 8.91
N GLU A 314 -16.30 3.49 7.73
CA GLU A 314 -16.89 2.99 6.49
C GLU A 314 -16.37 1.61 6.09
N THR A 315 -15.10 1.31 6.35
CA THR A 315 -14.55 -0.03 6.14
C THR A 315 -15.25 -1.04 7.03
N TYR A 316 -15.46 -0.69 8.30
CA TYR A 316 -16.20 -1.51 9.25
C TYR A 316 -17.63 -1.75 8.76
N SER A 317 -18.34 -0.68 8.39
CA SER A 317 -19.69 -0.77 7.84
C SER A 317 -19.74 -1.54 6.52
N THR A 318 -18.69 -1.53 5.71
CA THR A 318 -18.69 -2.30 4.46
C THR A 318 -18.54 -3.79 4.74
N LEU A 319 -17.60 -4.17 5.60
CA LEU A 319 -17.29 -5.58 5.86
C LEU A 319 -18.29 -6.23 6.82
N HIS A 320 -18.85 -5.50 7.79
CA HIS A 320 -19.75 -6.02 8.82
C HIS A 320 -19.23 -7.34 9.42
N PHE A 321 -19.95 -8.44 9.23
CA PHE A 321 -19.60 -9.78 9.73
C PHE A 321 -18.30 -10.33 9.15
N ASP A 322 -17.85 -9.83 8.00
CA ASP A 322 -16.60 -10.26 7.34
C ASP A 322 -15.38 -9.47 7.81
N ILE A 323 -15.50 -8.59 8.81
CA ILE A 323 -14.37 -7.74 9.23
C ILE A 323 -13.14 -8.54 9.69
N ALA A 324 -13.37 -9.68 10.34
CA ALA A 324 -12.32 -10.58 10.80
C ALA A 324 -11.56 -11.29 9.66
N ARG A 325 -12.09 -11.28 8.43
CA ARG A 325 -11.46 -11.95 7.27
C ARG A 325 -10.06 -11.43 7.00
N ALA A 326 -9.85 -10.13 7.13
CA ALA A 326 -8.55 -9.51 6.94
C ALA A 326 -7.49 -10.07 7.91
N PHE A 327 -7.90 -10.38 9.15
CA PHE A 327 -7.02 -11.01 10.12
C PHE A 327 -6.74 -12.49 9.80
N TYR A 328 -7.73 -13.25 9.33
CA TYR A 328 -7.51 -14.64 8.92
C TYR A 328 -6.56 -14.74 7.72
N GLU A 329 -6.65 -13.82 6.76
CA GLU A 329 -5.68 -13.72 5.65
C GLU A 329 -4.26 -13.42 6.16
N LEU A 330 -4.13 -12.49 7.12
CA LEU A 330 -2.86 -12.18 7.78
C LEU A 330 -2.28 -13.40 8.51
N GLN A 331 -3.07 -14.08 9.33
CA GLN A 331 -2.64 -15.29 10.05
C GLN A 331 -2.22 -16.40 9.09
N SER A 332 -2.99 -16.63 8.03
CA SER A 332 -2.65 -17.66 7.04
C SER A 332 -1.30 -17.38 6.37
N ALA A 333 -1.05 -16.12 6.00
CA ALA A 333 0.24 -15.72 5.44
C ALA A 333 1.39 -15.85 6.46
N ALA A 334 1.15 -15.50 7.73
CA ALA A 334 2.14 -15.63 8.79
C ALA A 334 2.47 -17.09 9.11
N GLN A 335 1.49 -17.99 9.14
CA GLN A 335 1.71 -19.42 9.31
C GLN A 335 2.55 -20.01 8.17
N GLN A 336 2.28 -19.61 6.93
CA GLN A 336 3.10 -20.01 5.79
C GLN A 336 4.54 -19.50 5.93
N ALA A 337 4.71 -18.22 6.29
CA ALA A 337 6.02 -17.63 6.53
C ALA A 337 6.79 -18.34 7.67
N ASP A 338 6.11 -18.70 8.77
CA ASP A 338 6.68 -19.42 9.91
C ASP A 338 7.28 -20.76 9.47
N VAL A 339 6.49 -21.57 8.74
CA VAL A 339 6.96 -22.86 8.19
C VAL A 339 8.18 -22.66 7.30
N ARG A 340 8.17 -21.67 6.41
CA ARG A 340 9.29 -21.43 5.47
C ARG A 340 10.55 -20.91 6.16
N LEU A 341 10.40 -19.97 7.09
CA LEU A 341 11.54 -19.41 7.83
C LEU A 341 12.12 -20.43 8.81
N ASN A 342 11.29 -21.27 9.42
CA ASN A 342 11.75 -22.38 10.24
C ASN A 342 12.51 -23.43 9.40
N GLN A 343 11.96 -23.82 8.24
CA GLN A 343 12.66 -24.70 7.29
C GLN A 343 14.02 -24.10 6.89
N HIS A 344 14.05 -22.81 6.56
CA HIS A 344 15.29 -22.09 6.27
C HIS A 344 16.31 -22.21 7.42
N GLN A 345 15.89 -21.93 8.65
CA GLN A 345 16.76 -21.97 9.82
C GLN A 345 17.30 -23.38 10.11
N LEU A 346 16.55 -24.44 9.81
CA LEU A 346 16.98 -25.83 9.99
C LEU A 346 17.91 -26.30 8.87
N THR A 347 17.67 -25.90 7.63
CA THR A 347 18.42 -26.36 6.45
C THR A 347 19.74 -25.60 6.23
N TYR A 348 19.83 -24.33 6.60
CA TYR A 348 21.01 -23.51 6.26
C TYR A 348 22.29 -23.71 7.10
N PRO A 349 22.24 -24.04 8.41
CA PRO A 349 23.46 -24.25 9.21
C PRO A 349 24.37 -25.36 8.69
N SER A 350 23.83 -26.35 7.97
CA SER A 350 24.58 -27.43 7.33
C SER A 350 25.14 -27.06 5.95
N ILE A 351 24.58 -26.07 5.26
CA ILE A 351 24.97 -25.65 3.91
C ILE A 351 25.98 -24.49 3.92
N VAL A 352 25.97 -23.63 4.95
CA VAL A 352 26.64 -22.30 4.93
C VAL A 352 27.88 -22.15 5.82
N LYS A 353 28.39 -23.23 6.43
CA LYS A 353 29.67 -23.14 7.18
C LYS A 353 30.85 -22.54 6.38
N GLU A 354 30.75 -22.43 5.04
CA GLU A 354 31.85 -21.97 4.18
C GLU A 354 31.50 -20.82 3.21
N SER A 355 30.25 -20.36 3.12
CA SER A 355 29.87 -19.32 2.14
C SER A 355 30.00 -17.91 2.71
N LYS A 356 31.13 -17.24 2.43
CA LYS A 356 31.34 -15.80 2.73
C LYS A 356 30.30 -14.87 2.07
N ALA A 357 29.54 -15.37 1.09
CA ALA A 357 28.57 -14.58 0.34
C ALA A 357 27.30 -14.27 1.15
N TRP A 358 27.00 -15.05 2.19
CA TRP A 358 25.89 -14.76 3.09
C TRP A 358 26.43 -14.12 4.37
N SER A 359 26.39 -12.79 4.44
CA SER A 359 26.82 -12.09 5.64
C SER A 359 25.88 -12.40 6.81
N TYR A 360 26.45 -12.46 8.03
CA TYR A 360 25.73 -12.62 9.30
C TYR A 360 24.45 -11.76 9.38
N ASN A 361 24.51 -10.54 8.84
CA ASN A 361 23.41 -9.57 8.82
C ASN A 361 22.14 -10.10 8.14
N HIS A 362 22.24 -10.94 7.09
CA HIS A 362 21.05 -11.45 6.38
C HIS A 362 20.37 -12.58 7.16
N LEU A 363 21.13 -13.43 7.85
CA LEU A 363 20.58 -14.44 8.75
C LEU A 363 19.87 -13.80 9.94
N GLU A 364 20.51 -12.78 10.51
CA GLU A 364 19.95 -12.02 11.62
C GLU A 364 18.67 -11.30 11.19
N PHE A 365 18.64 -10.71 9.99
CA PHE A 365 17.44 -10.11 9.43
C PHE A 365 16.29 -11.12 9.27
N ALA A 366 16.55 -12.28 8.64
CA ALA A 366 15.53 -13.32 8.49
C ALA A 366 15.04 -13.85 9.84
N ARG A 367 15.94 -13.98 10.83
CA ARG A 367 15.59 -14.34 12.21
C ARG A 367 14.73 -13.27 12.87
N SER A 368 15.08 -11.99 12.73
CA SER A 368 14.32 -10.85 13.24
C SER A 368 12.89 -10.81 12.67
N VAL A 369 12.72 -11.05 11.36
CA VAL A 369 11.39 -11.16 10.74
C VAL A 369 10.62 -12.36 11.29
N HIS A 370 11.26 -13.53 11.42
CA HIS A 370 10.63 -14.74 11.95
C HIS A 370 10.16 -14.57 13.40
N THR A 371 11.04 -14.16 14.31
CA THR A 371 10.72 -14.10 15.73
C THR A 371 9.91 -12.86 16.09
N GLY A 372 10.23 -11.71 15.49
CA GLY A 372 9.59 -10.42 15.81
C GLY A 372 8.25 -10.24 15.12
N LEU A 373 8.23 -10.24 13.78
CA LEU A 373 7.00 -9.98 13.02
C LEU A 373 6.08 -11.20 12.99
N VAL A 374 6.58 -12.34 12.52
CA VAL A 374 5.72 -13.52 12.28
C VAL A 374 5.20 -14.08 13.59
N ARG A 375 6.10 -14.49 14.50
CA ARG A 375 5.69 -15.14 15.75
C ARG A 375 5.14 -14.14 16.75
N TRP A 376 5.94 -13.20 17.21
CA TRP A 376 5.57 -12.30 18.30
C TRP A 376 4.41 -11.35 17.96
N GLU A 377 4.47 -10.65 16.81
CA GLU A 377 3.43 -9.66 16.47
C GLU A 377 2.14 -10.25 15.90
N ILE A 378 2.21 -11.30 15.07
CA ILE A 378 1.05 -11.81 14.32
C ILE A 378 0.48 -13.11 14.92
N LEU A 379 1.31 -14.11 15.21
CA LEU A 379 0.82 -15.43 15.66
C LEU A 379 0.59 -15.54 17.17
N GLU A 380 1.30 -14.75 17.98
CA GLU A 380 1.30 -14.87 19.44
C GLU A 380 0.55 -13.74 20.18
N ASP A 381 -0.09 -12.84 19.43
CA ASP A 381 -0.77 -11.62 19.91
C ASP A 381 0.10 -10.76 20.85
N LYS A 382 0.99 -9.95 20.25
CA LYS A 382 1.79 -8.96 20.99
C LYS A 382 0.94 -8.12 21.95
N TYR A 383 -0.29 -7.75 21.58
CA TYR A 383 -1.10 -6.81 22.36
C TYR A 383 -1.68 -7.46 23.61
N ASP A 384 -2.24 -8.66 23.48
CA ASP A 384 -2.73 -9.44 24.63
C ASP A 384 -1.61 -9.74 25.63
N ARG A 385 -0.41 -10.08 25.14
CA ARG A 385 0.76 -10.28 25.99
C ARG A 385 1.18 -9.01 26.74
N LEU A 386 1.18 -7.86 26.07
CA LEU A 386 1.50 -6.57 26.70
C LEU A 386 0.48 -6.17 27.78
N LYS A 387 -0.80 -6.52 27.61
CA LYS A 387 -1.84 -6.31 28.64
C LYS A 387 -1.61 -7.20 29.85
N LYS A 388 -1.45 -8.51 29.63
CA LYS A 388 -1.22 -9.50 30.70
C LYS A 388 0.02 -9.18 31.53
N ALA A 389 1.10 -8.73 30.89
CA ALA A 389 2.32 -8.31 31.58
C ALA A 389 2.09 -7.16 32.58
N LYS A 390 1.10 -6.30 32.32
CA LYS A 390 0.76 -5.16 33.18
C LYS A 390 -0.27 -5.51 34.25
N GLU A 391 -1.26 -6.33 33.91
CA GLU A 391 -2.28 -6.82 34.85
C GLU A 391 -1.69 -7.70 35.95
N GLY A 392 -0.63 -8.47 35.65
CA GLY A 392 0.11 -9.27 36.63
C GLY A 392 0.87 -8.46 37.70
N ILE A 393 0.88 -7.13 37.62
CA ILE A 393 1.49 -6.24 38.61
C ILE A 393 0.45 -5.69 39.61
N ASN A 394 -0.86 -5.70 39.29
CA ASN A 394 -1.92 -5.09 40.11
C ASN A 394 -3.25 -5.89 40.09
N SER A 395 -3.20 -7.22 40.15
CA SER A 395 -4.40 -8.06 40.08
C SER A 395 -5.11 -8.17 41.42
N ASN A 396 -5.99 -7.21 41.74
CA ASN A 396 -7.06 -7.42 42.73
C ASN A 396 -8.39 -6.71 42.40
N SER A 397 -8.53 -6.01 41.26
CA SER A 397 -9.70 -5.13 41.06
C SER A 397 -10.38 -5.09 39.69
N PHE A 398 -10.04 -5.95 38.70
CA PHE A 398 -10.77 -5.97 37.42
C PHE A 398 -11.58 -7.26 37.21
N SER A 399 -12.90 -7.08 37.13
CA SER A 399 -13.93 -8.12 37.02
C SER A 399 -14.06 -8.71 35.61
N SER A 400 -13.99 -10.04 35.54
CA SER A 400 -14.83 -11.00 34.79
C SER A 400 -15.06 -10.94 33.27
N SER A 401 -14.47 -10.04 32.49
CA SER A 401 -14.46 -10.24 31.01
C SER A 401 -13.07 -9.99 30.45
N GLN A 402 -12.21 -11.02 30.48
CA GLN A 402 -10.96 -10.95 29.74
C GLN A 402 -11.29 -10.70 28.26
N PRO A 403 -10.70 -9.67 27.63
CA PRO A 403 -10.88 -9.43 26.21
C PRO A 403 -10.43 -10.66 25.43
N SER A 404 -11.15 -11.00 24.36
CA SER A 404 -10.76 -12.11 23.49
C SER A 404 -9.36 -11.87 22.90
N PRO A 405 -8.54 -12.92 22.73
CA PRO A 405 -7.27 -12.77 22.04
C PRO A 405 -7.50 -12.21 20.63
N PHE A 406 -6.54 -11.43 20.16
CA PHE A 406 -6.51 -10.74 18.87
C PHE A 406 -7.64 -9.72 18.64
N THR A 407 -8.23 -9.16 19.71
CA THR A 407 -9.34 -8.19 19.60
C THR A 407 -9.01 -7.04 18.63
N LEU A 408 -7.82 -6.45 18.74
CA LEU A 408 -7.39 -5.36 17.86
C LEU A 408 -7.37 -5.79 16.38
N HIS A 409 -6.71 -6.90 16.06
CA HIS A 409 -6.60 -7.36 14.67
C HIS A 409 -7.96 -7.79 14.10
N HIS A 410 -8.80 -8.45 14.89
CA HIS A 410 -10.16 -8.85 14.48
C HIS A 410 -11.03 -7.66 14.07
N GLN A 411 -10.79 -6.47 14.63
CA GLN A 411 -11.59 -5.27 14.40
C GLN A 411 -10.90 -4.23 13.51
N HIS A 412 -9.67 -4.51 13.02
CA HIS A 412 -8.83 -3.52 12.34
C HIS A 412 -8.26 -4.03 11.01
N PRO A 413 -9.09 -4.10 9.95
CA PRO A 413 -8.68 -4.63 8.64
C PRO A 413 -7.56 -3.81 7.97
N LEU A 414 -7.53 -2.48 8.13
CA LEU A 414 -6.45 -1.63 7.60
C LEU A 414 -5.07 -2.00 8.16
N LEU A 415 -4.98 -2.20 9.48
CA LEU A 415 -3.77 -2.61 10.17
C LEU A 415 -3.36 -4.02 9.73
N CYS A 416 -4.32 -4.94 9.64
CA CYS A 416 -4.07 -6.30 9.16
C CYS A 416 -3.49 -6.31 7.74
N GLY A 417 -4.08 -5.55 6.82
CA GLY A 417 -3.56 -5.43 5.46
C GLY A 417 -2.19 -4.77 5.40
N THR A 418 -1.88 -3.85 6.31
CA THR A 418 -0.57 -3.20 6.38
C THR A 418 0.49 -4.19 6.84
N LYS A 419 0.21 -4.96 7.89
CA LYS A 419 1.09 -6.04 8.35
C LYS A 419 1.25 -7.14 7.30
N LEU A 420 0.19 -7.49 6.57
CA LEU A 420 0.22 -8.49 5.49
C LEU A 420 1.14 -8.03 4.36
N LEU A 421 1.01 -6.77 3.93
CA LEU A 421 1.86 -6.17 2.92
C LEU A 421 3.33 -6.17 3.34
N SER A 422 3.61 -5.71 4.57
CA SER A 422 4.97 -5.72 5.12
C SER A 422 5.56 -7.13 5.17
N LEU A 423 4.79 -8.11 5.67
CA LEU A 423 5.21 -9.51 5.72
C LEU A 423 5.57 -10.02 4.32
N ARG A 424 4.73 -9.77 3.30
CA ARG A 424 4.99 -10.23 1.94
C ARG A 424 6.22 -9.59 1.32
N ILE A 425 6.44 -8.29 1.52
CA ILE A 425 7.65 -7.60 1.04
C ILE A 425 8.91 -8.14 1.70
N LEU A 426 8.87 -8.37 3.02
CA LEU A 426 10.00 -8.91 3.76
C LEU A 426 10.30 -10.36 3.34
N MET A 427 9.27 -11.19 3.17
CA MET A 427 9.40 -12.55 2.67
C MET A 427 9.94 -12.61 1.24
N LEU A 428 9.45 -11.73 0.36
CA LEU A 428 9.96 -11.54 -1.00
C LEU A 428 11.45 -11.19 -0.97
N HIS A 429 11.83 -10.23 -0.13
CA HIS A 429 13.22 -9.80 0.01
C HIS A 429 14.13 -10.94 0.49
N ILE A 430 13.70 -11.70 1.51
CA ILE A 430 14.43 -12.87 2.02
C ILE A 430 14.53 -13.93 0.93
N GLY A 431 13.42 -14.30 0.29
CA GLY A 431 13.36 -15.33 -0.75
C GLY A 431 14.25 -15.00 -1.94
N PHE A 432 14.26 -13.74 -2.40
CA PHE A 432 15.17 -13.30 -3.43
C PHE A 432 16.62 -13.31 -3.01
N HIS A 433 16.94 -12.83 -1.82
CA HIS A 433 18.32 -12.84 -1.36
C HIS A 433 18.87 -14.27 -1.23
N VAL A 434 18.08 -15.20 -0.70
CA VAL A 434 18.43 -16.63 -0.58
C VAL A 434 18.56 -17.27 -1.96
N SER A 435 17.60 -17.04 -2.85
CA SER A 435 17.63 -17.53 -4.24
C SER A 435 18.85 -17.01 -5.01
N ARG A 436 19.19 -15.74 -4.81
CA ARG A 436 20.32 -15.05 -5.43
C ARG A 436 21.65 -15.63 -5.00
N THR A 437 21.85 -15.73 -3.69
CA THR A 437 23.12 -16.16 -3.10
C THR A 437 23.38 -17.63 -3.35
N SER A 438 22.33 -18.46 -3.37
CA SER A 438 22.44 -19.86 -3.79
C SER A 438 22.59 -20.03 -5.31
N GLY A 439 22.01 -19.13 -6.11
CA GLY A 439 21.89 -19.30 -7.57
C GLY A 439 20.83 -20.31 -7.99
N SER A 440 19.95 -20.72 -7.08
CA SER A 440 18.95 -21.77 -7.28
C SER A 440 17.92 -21.39 -8.34
N LEU A 441 17.29 -20.22 -8.19
CA LEU A 441 16.26 -19.72 -9.10
C LEU A 441 16.80 -19.61 -10.53
N LEU A 442 18.01 -19.05 -10.67
CA LEU A 442 18.69 -18.91 -11.96
C LEU A 442 18.92 -20.28 -12.59
N SER A 443 19.57 -21.16 -11.84
CA SER A 443 19.94 -22.48 -12.34
C SER A 443 18.70 -23.30 -12.68
N GLY A 444 17.63 -23.17 -11.89
CA GLY A 444 16.32 -23.79 -12.12
C GLY A 444 15.69 -23.32 -13.41
N THR A 445 15.69 -22.01 -13.64
CA THR A 445 15.15 -21.39 -14.85
C THR A 445 15.92 -21.86 -16.09
N HIS A 446 17.26 -21.89 -16.03
CA HIS A 446 18.09 -22.41 -17.11
C HIS A 446 17.88 -23.91 -17.36
N ALA A 447 17.79 -24.71 -16.30
CA ALA A 447 17.56 -26.15 -16.43
C ALA A 447 16.20 -26.44 -17.06
N TYR A 448 15.14 -25.80 -16.57
CA TYR A 448 13.80 -25.92 -17.12
C TYR A 448 13.78 -25.54 -18.61
N ASN A 449 14.31 -24.36 -18.98
CA ASN A 449 14.37 -23.97 -20.39
C ASN A 449 15.21 -24.96 -21.22
N THR A 450 16.35 -25.41 -20.71
CA THR A 450 17.22 -26.34 -21.45
C THR A 450 16.53 -27.68 -21.70
N PHE A 451 15.92 -28.27 -20.68
CA PHE A 451 15.24 -29.56 -20.78
C PHE A 451 14.00 -29.50 -21.69
N ARG A 452 13.36 -28.33 -21.79
CA ARG A 452 12.31 -28.05 -22.77
C ARG A 452 12.87 -28.02 -24.20
N GLN A 453 13.92 -27.24 -24.45
CA GLN A 453 14.48 -27.05 -25.81
C GLN A 453 15.02 -28.34 -26.43
N ILE A 454 15.54 -29.26 -25.62
CA ILE A 454 16.02 -30.57 -26.10
C ILE A 454 14.87 -31.59 -26.33
N GLY A 455 13.62 -31.21 -26.08
CA GLY A 455 12.45 -32.09 -26.21
C GLY A 455 12.30 -33.14 -25.11
N GLY A 456 13.12 -33.08 -24.05
CA GLY A 456 13.06 -34.06 -22.95
C GLY A 456 11.93 -33.76 -21.96
N LEU A 457 11.61 -32.48 -21.75
CA LEU A 457 10.58 -32.05 -20.81
C LEU A 457 9.33 -31.60 -21.57
N ASN A 458 8.26 -32.38 -21.48
CA ASN A 458 6.96 -32.07 -22.11
C ASN A 458 5.91 -31.52 -21.12
N VAL A 459 6.25 -31.42 -19.84
CA VAL A 459 5.39 -30.88 -18.79
C VAL A 459 5.67 -29.38 -18.63
N GLN A 460 4.63 -28.58 -18.41
CA GLN A 460 4.75 -27.15 -18.12
C GLN A 460 5.06 -26.92 -16.64
N TRP A 461 5.80 -25.85 -16.36
CA TRP A 461 5.98 -25.35 -15.01
C TRP A 461 5.45 -23.91 -14.93
N PRO A 462 4.18 -23.72 -14.58
CA PRO A 462 3.53 -22.41 -14.61
C PRO A 462 4.30 -21.31 -13.88
N ASP A 463 4.87 -21.64 -12.70
CA ASP A 463 5.66 -20.69 -11.91
C ASP A 463 6.92 -20.21 -12.66
N MET A 464 7.63 -21.10 -13.34
CA MET A 464 8.82 -20.74 -14.13
C MET A 464 8.44 -20.02 -15.41
N ASP A 465 7.38 -20.45 -16.09
CA ASP A 465 6.87 -19.80 -17.29
C ASP A 465 6.45 -18.35 -16.98
N TRP A 466 5.74 -18.15 -15.86
CA TRP A 466 5.37 -16.83 -15.37
C TRP A 466 6.61 -15.99 -14.99
N LEU A 467 7.56 -16.55 -14.26
CA LEU A 467 8.79 -15.84 -13.86
C LEU A 467 9.57 -15.33 -15.07
N VAL A 468 9.74 -16.17 -16.08
CA VAL A 468 10.42 -15.83 -17.34
C VAL A 468 9.65 -14.75 -18.09
N SER A 469 8.32 -14.83 -18.12
CA SER A 469 7.46 -13.81 -18.73
C SER A 469 7.57 -12.48 -18.00
N TYR A 470 7.54 -12.48 -16.67
CA TYR A 470 7.56 -11.29 -15.82
C TYR A 470 8.87 -10.50 -15.99
N HIS A 471 10.00 -11.19 -15.92
CA HIS A 471 11.31 -10.54 -16.05
C HIS A 471 11.77 -10.37 -17.50
N SER A 472 11.00 -10.80 -18.50
CA SER A 472 11.42 -10.95 -19.89
C SER A 472 12.51 -11.99 -20.12
N PRO A 473 12.37 -12.86 -21.15
CA PRO A 473 13.42 -13.79 -21.55
C PRO A 473 14.77 -13.10 -21.80
N LYS A 474 14.78 -11.85 -22.29
CA LYS A 474 16.02 -11.13 -22.56
C LYS A 474 16.83 -10.87 -21.29
N ILE A 475 16.20 -10.53 -20.17
CA ILE A 475 16.92 -10.26 -18.92
C ILE A 475 17.37 -11.57 -18.28
N VAL A 476 16.44 -12.54 -18.19
CA VAL A 476 16.69 -13.86 -17.58
C VAL A 476 17.85 -14.58 -18.27
N PHE A 477 17.94 -14.47 -19.61
CA PHE A 477 18.86 -15.24 -20.43
C PHE A 477 20.00 -14.41 -21.07
N GLY A 478 20.20 -13.17 -20.65
CA GLY A 478 21.34 -12.35 -21.10
C GLY A 478 21.28 -11.90 -22.56
N GLY A 479 20.08 -11.60 -23.08
CA GLY A 479 19.86 -10.78 -24.28
C GLY A 479 19.39 -11.51 -25.53
N THR A 480 19.38 -12.85 -25.57
CA THR A 480 18.92 -13.62 -26.74
C THR A 480 17.89 -14.68 -26.37
N THR A 481 16.95 -14.93 -27.29
CA THR A 481 16.04 -16.08 -27.21
C THR A 481 16.86 -17.36 -27.34
N ILE A 482 17.03 -18.06 -26.23
CA ILE A 482 17.82 -19.28 -26.18
C ILE A 482 17.03 -20.42 -26.82
N THR A 483 17.42 -20.82 -28.02
CA THR A 483 16.77 -21.89 -28.81
C THR A 483 17.63 -23.15 -28.87
N THR A 484 18.88 -23.09 -28.43
CA THR A 484 19.81 -24.22 -28.49
C THR A 484 20.46 -24.50 -27.15
N PHE A 485 20.82 -25.77 -26.94
CA PHE A 485 21.55 -26.22 -25.75
C PHE A 485 22.86 -25.44 -25.51
N SER A 486 23.60 -25.13 -26.58
CA SER A 486 24.87 -24.38 -26.50
C SER A 486 24.64 -22.94 -25.99
N GLN A 487 23.57 -22.29 -26.43
CA GLN A 487 23.17 -20.97 -25.95
C GLN A 487 22.72 -21.01 -24.48
N CYS A 488 21.99 -22.06 -24.05
CA CYS A 488 21.64 -22.27 -22.63
C CYS A 488 22.88 -22.29 -21.74
N PHE A 489 23.88 -23.10 -22.14
CA PHE A 489 25.11 -23.24 -21.37
C PHE A 489 25.92 -21.94 -21.33
N ASN A 490 26.08 -21.27 -22.48
CA ASN A 490 26.82 -20.02 -22.56
C ASN A 490 26.16 -18.93 -21.72
N SER A 491 24.83 -18.83 -21.76
CA SER A 491 24.07 -17.88 -20.95
C SER A 491 24.20 -18.20 -19.45
N SER A 492 23.99 -19.45 -19.04
CA SER A 492 24.18 -19.87 -17.64
C SER A 492 25.59 -19.55 -17.12
N ARG A 493 26.62 -19.73 -17.96
CA ARG A 493 28.01 -19.40 -17.64
C ARG A 493 28.23 -17.89 -17.50
N SER A 494 27.66 -17.09 -18.40
CA SER A 494 27.75 -15.62 -18.34
C SER A 494 27.09 -15.04 -17.09
N VAL A 495 25.98 -15.63 -16.65
CA VAL A 495 25.22 -15.12 -15.50
C VAL A 495 25.83 -15.54 -14.15
N GLN A 496 26.50 -16.69 -14.04
CA GLN A 496 27.14 -17.14 -12.79
C GLN A 496 28.41 -16.35 -12.38
N GLY A 497 28.87 -15.41 -13.21
CA GLY A 497 29.95 -14.48 -12.86
C GLY A 497 31.36 -15.09 -12.79
N PRO A 498 32.39 -14.27 -12.48
CA PRO A 498 33.80 -14.63 -12.61
C PRO A 498 34.35 -15.42 -11.41
N SER A 499 33.63 -16.44 -10.94
CA SER A 499 34.30 -17.57 -10.23
C SER A 499 35.27 -18.31 -11.17
N SER A 500 35.30 -17.93 -12.44
CA SER A 500 36.30 -18.24 -13.44
C SER A 500 37.54 -17.32 -13.38
N LYS A 501 38.05 -16.94 -12.20
CA LYS A 501 39.41 -16.36 -12.10
C LYS A 501 40.47 -17.28 -12.73
N ILE A 502 40.16 -18.58 -12.84
CA ILE A 502 40.93 -19.62 -13.53
C ILE A 502 40.95 -19.43 -15.08
N LEU A 503 40.07 -18.59 -15.66
CA LEU A 503 39.85 -18.52 -17.11
C LEU A 503 40.06 -17.14 -17.77
N ASN A 504 40.33 -16.08 -16.99
CA ASN A 504 40.56 -14.73 -17.55
C ASN A 504 41.87 -14.58 -18.34
N HIS A 505 42.66 -15.65 -18.50
CA HIS A 505 43.89 -15.60 -19.28
C HIS A 505 43.72 -15.76 -20.79
N ARG A 506 42.51 -15.97 -21.35
CA ARG A 506 42.38 -16.33 -22.78
C ARG A 506 41.38 -15.60 -23.67
N SER A 507 40.54 -14.68 -23.20
CA SER A 507 39.60 -13.97 -24.08
C SER A 507 39.92 -12.48 -24.20
N ASN A 508 40.87 -12.14 -25.08
CA ASN A 508 41.15 -10.77 -25.47
C ASN A 508 40.69 -10.43 -26.91
N THR A 509 39.96 -11.31 -27.59
CA THR A 509 39.70 -11.15 -29.04
C THR A 509 38.28 -11.33 -29.54
N GLU A 510 37.28 -11.62 -28.69
CA GLU A 510 35.87 -11.60 -29.14
C GLU A 510 34.99 -10.82 -28.16
N GLY A 511 34.05 -10.06 -28.71
CA GLY A 511 33.36 -8.93 -28.09
C GLY A 511 32.97 -9.13 -26.62
N ARG A 512 33.33 -8.12 -25.80
CA ARG A 512 32.87 -7.96 -24.42
C ARG A 512 31.34 -8.00 -24.38
N LEU A 513 30.77 -9.18 -24.14
CA LEU A 513 29.44 -9.30 -23.56
C LEU A 513 29.53 -8.74 -22.14
N THR A 514 28.80 -7.66 -21.93
CA THR A 514 28.85 -6.76 -20.78
C THR A 514 28.65 -7.46 -19.44
N SER A 515 29.54 -7.11 -18.50
CA SER A 515 29.49 -7.08 -17.02
C SER A 515 28.41 -7.85 -16.23
N SER A 516 28.78 -8.21 -15.00
CA SER A 516 27.95 -8.71 -13.89
C SER A 516 26.66 -7.94 -13.57
N THR A 517 26.39 -6.83 -14.27
CA THR A 517 25.21 -5.96 -14.14
C THR A 517 23.89 -6.67 -14.46
N HIS A 518 23.86 -7.57 -15.44
CA HIS A 518 22.63 -8.26 -15.87
C HIS A 518 22.03 -9.19 -14.80
N PHE A 519 22.86 -9.85 -13.98
CA PHE A 519 22.37 -10.66 -12.85
C PHE A 519 21.83 -9.78 -11.70
N HIS A 520 22.29 -8.53 -11.57
CA HIS A 520 21.69 -7.59 -10.64
C HIS A 520 20.28 -7.21 -11.07
N GLU A 521 20.05 -6.96 -12.35
CA GLU A 521 18.75 -6.54 -12.91
C GLU A 521 17.65 -7.61 -12.83
N TRP A 522 18.00 -8.89 -12.82
CA TRP A 522 17.00 -9.96 -12.73
C TRP A 522 16.29 -10.05 -11.37
N LEU A 523 16.95 -9.57 -10.30
CA LEU A 523 16.46 -9.65 -8.92
C LEU A 523 16.21 -8.26 -8.31
N THR A 524 16.11 -7.23 -9.15
CA THR A 524 15.64 -5.92 -8.71
C THR A 524 14.12 -5.93 -8.60
N LEU A 525 13.62 -5.41 -7.49
CA LEU A 525 12.20 -5.08 -7.35
C LEU A 525 11.81 -4.08 -8.45
N SER A 526 10.57 -4.18 -8.93
CA SER A 526 10.00 -3.14 -9.79
C SER A 526 10.06 -1.77 -9.08
N PRO A 527 10.06 -0.64 -9.80
CA PRO A 527 10.00 0.67 -9.18
C PRO A 527 8.83 0.80 -8.19
N THR A 528 7.69 0.18 -8.51
CA THR A 528 6.50 0.12 -7.64
C THR A 528 6.81 -0.61 -6.33
N LEU A 529 7.33 -1.84 -6.39
CA LEU A 529 7.65 -2.63 -5.20
C LEU A 529 8.81 -2.05 -4.40
N GLN A 530 9.77 -1.41 -5.06
CA GLN A 530 10.86 -0.72 -4.38
C GLN A 530 10.32 0.46 -3.54
N ILE A 531 9.37 1.22 -4.09
CA ILE A 531 8.70 2.28 -3.33
C ILE A 531 7.94 1.70 -2.13
N ILE A 532 7.17 0.63 -2.33
CA ILE A 532 6.41 0.04 -1.22
C ILE A 532 7.38 -0.53 -0.17
N LYS A 533 8.49 -1.15 -0.59
CA LYS A 533 9.56 -1.58 0.32
C LYS A 533 10.16 -0.40 1.08
N ASP A 534 10.47 0.69 0.42
CA ASP A 534 11.02 1.87 1.07
C ASP A 534 10.02 2.46 2.09
N TRP A 535 8.72 2.40 1.81
CA TRP A 535 7.67 2.75 2.76
C TRP A 535 7.70 1.83 4.00
N VAL A 536 7.81 0.52 3.80
CA VAL A 536 7.94 -0.48 4.89
C VAL A 536 9.25 -0.31 5.69
N ASP A 537 10.38 -0.08 5.02
CA ASP A 537 11.69 0.10 5.65
C ASP A 537 11.74 1.41 6.47
N VAL A 538 11.11 2.48 6.00
CA VAL A 538 10.98 3.72 6.77
C VAL A 538 10.15 3.49 8.02
N THR A 539 9.03 2.77 7.93
CA THR A 539 8.25 2.42 9.13
C THR A 539 9.07 1.62 10.14
N GLU A 540 9.93 0.71 9.67
CA GLU A 540 10.80 -0.09 10.53
C GLU A 540 11.87 0.73 11.26
N LYS A 541 12.59 1.62 10.56
CA LYS A 541 13.78 2.29 11.14
C LYS A 541 13.45 3.44 12.07
N THR A 542 12.37 4.16 11.80
CA THR A 542 12.07 5.40 12.54
C THR A 542 10.90 5.26 13.50
N GLY A 543 10.16 4.14 13.51
CA GLY A 543 8.92 3.98 14.29
C GLY A 543 7.83 5.02 13.97
N VAL A 544 8.11 5.88 12.98
CA VAL A 544 7.34 7.06 12.57
C VAL A 544 7.50 7.19 11.06
N VAL A 545 6.38 7.30 10.33
CA VAL A 545 6.43 7.73 8.93
C VAL A 545 6.90 9.17 8.88
N THR A 546 8.15 9.34 8.48
CA THR A 546 8.74 10.65 8.16
C THR A 546 8.10 11.19 6.88
N ASP A 547 8.29 12.48 6.60
CA ASP A 547 7.96 13.10 5.30
C ASP A 547 8.49 12.26 4.11
N ARG A 548 9.52 11.44 4.33
CA ARG A 548 10.06 10.49 3.37
C ARG A 548 9.07 9.42 2.94
N ALA A 549 8.35 8.75 3.86
CA ALA A 549 7.39 7.71 3.47
C ALA A 549 6.15 8.29 2.76
N MET A 550 5.77 9.52 3.12
CA MET A 550 4.80 10.31 2.36
C MET A 550 5.32 10.62 0.95
N GLN A 551 6.58 11.07 0.82
CA GLN A 551 7.22 11.28 -0.48
C GLN A 551 7.28 9.98 -1.31
N THR A 552 7.54 8.83 -0.71
CA THR A 552 7.60 7.56 -1.44
C THR A 552 6.23 7.18 -2.02
N LEU A 553 5.15 7.22 -1.25
CA LEU A 553 3.82 6.93 -1.79
C LEU A 553 3.31 8.03 -2.76
N VAL A 554 3.73 9.29 -2.57
CA VAL A 554 3.52 10.36 -3.57
C VAL A 554 4.31 10.07 -4.86
N GLN A 555 5.49 9.46 -4.78
CA GLN A 555 6.23 9.02 -5.97
C GLN A 555 5.45 7.94 -6.75
N LEU A 556 4.72 7.02 -6.11
CA LEU A 556 3.82 6.08 -6.83
C LEU A 556 2.80 6.85 -7.67
N MET A 557 2.19 7.88 -7.09
CA MET A 557 1.24 8.72 -7.81
C MET A 557 1.88 9.46 -9.00
N SER A 558 3.20 9.67 -8.99
CA SER A 558 3.95 10.31 -10.08
C SER A 558 4.45 9.34 -11.16
N LEU A 559 4.68 8.07 -10.84
CA LEU A 559 5.18 7.08 -11.80
C LEU A 559 4.21 6.87 -12.97
N ASN A 560 2.91 6.93 -12.69
CA ASN A 560 1.87 6.85 -13.71
C ASN A 560 1.93 8.00 -14.73
N ASN A 561 2.49 9.16 -14.37
CA ASN A 561 2.58 10.30 -15.29
C ASN A 561 3.70 10.11 -16.34
N LYS A 562 4.71 9.30 -16.06
CA LYS A 562 5.85 9.08 -16.98
C LYS A 562 5.51 8.06 -18.08
N SER A 563 4.68 7.06 -17.78
CA SER A 563 4.22 6.08 -18.77
C SER A 563 3.21 6.66 -19.76
N GLN A 564 2.56 7.78 -19.42
CA GLN A 564 1.57 8.47 -20.27
C GLN A 564 2.08 9.81 -20.84
N ALA A 565 3.37 10.11 -20.75
CA ALA A 565 3.95 11.42 -21.07
C ALA A 565 3.85 11.87 -22.55
N ASN A 566 3.22 11.10 -23.43
CA ASN A 566 3.02 11.46 -24.84
C ASN A 566 1.68 12.14 -25.15
N GLU A 567 0.77 12.27 -24.18
CA GLU A 567 -0.47 13.06 -24.36
C GLU A 567 -0.53 14.21 -23.35
N HIS A 568 -0.85 15.40 -23.83
CA HIS A 568 -0.86 16.69 -23.12
C HIS A 568 -1.08 16.60 -21.60
N THR A 569 -0.07 17.05 -20.83
CA THR A 569 0.04 16.99 -19.37
C THR A 569 -1.05 17.78 -18.63
N LYS A 570 -2.27 17.26 -18.62
CA LYS A 570 -3.35 17.73 -17.76
C LYS A 570 -3.03 17.30 -16.33
N LYS A 571 -2.94 18.26 -15.39
CA LYS A 571 -2.76 17.96 -13.95
C LYS A 571 -3.85 16.98 -13.49
N MET A 572 -3.48 15.72 -13.23
CA MET A 572 -4.43 14.69 -12.78
C MET A 572 -4.90 14.98 -11.35
N GLY A 573 -6.23 14.96 -11.13
CA GLY A 573 -6.81 15.09 -9.79
C GLY A 573 -6.44 13.91 -8.87
N PRO A 574 -6.62 14.03 -7.54
CA PRO A 574 -6.27 12.98 -6.57
C PRO A 574 -6.91 11.61 -6.88
N VAL A 575 -8.18 11.61 -7.29
CA VAL A 575 -8.93 10.41 -7.70
C VAL A 575 -8.27 9.69 -8.88
N ALA A 576 -7.92 10.45 -9.93
CA ALA A 576 -7.30 9.87 -11.13
C ALA A 576 -5.90 9.32 -10.83
N ARG A 577 -5.14 9.98 -9.95
CA ARG A 577 -3.85 9.48 -9.45
C ARG A 577 -4.02 8.18 -8.67
N LEU A 578 -5.02 8.09 -7.80
CA LEU A 578 -5.29 6.88 -7.02
C LEU A 578 -5.68 5.69 -7.91
N LEU A 579 -6.47 5.92 -8.96
CA LEU A 579 -6.78 4.88 -9.98
C LEU A 579 -5.53 4.44 -10.75
N GLY A 580 -4.59 5.33 -11.00
CA GLY A 580 -3.27 4.98 -11.56
C GLY A 580 -2.48 4.08 -10.60
N VAL A 581 -2.44 4.43 -9.32
CA VAL A 581 -1.79 3.62 -8.27
C VAL A 581 -2.44 2.23 -8.18
N LYS A 582 -3.78 2.14 -8.23
CA LYS A 582 -4.50 0.86 -8.26
C LYS A 582 -3.98 -0.05 -9.38
N LYS A 583 -3.96 0.43 -10.62
CA LYS A 583 -3.49 -0.34 -11.78
C LYS A 583 -2.06 -0.84 -11.62
N LEU A 584 -1.17 0.02 -11.09
CA LEU A 584 0.23 -0.34 -10.84
C LEU A 584 0.36 -1.44 -9.78
N ILE A 585 -0.46 -1.40 -8.71
CA ILE A 585 -0.41 -2.42 -7.66
C ILE A 585 -1.01 -3.73 -8.15
N GLU A 586 -2.13 -3.68 -8.88
CA GLU A 586 -2.77 -4.87 -9.45
C GLU A 586 -1.84 -5.62 -10.41
N SER A 587 -0.98 -4.93 -11.16
CA SER A 587 0.03 -5.60 -11.99
C SER A 587 1.14 -6.28 -11.19
N GLU A 588 1.35 -5.87 -9.94
CA GLU A 588 2.44 -6.34 -9.08
C GLU A 588 1.95 -7.33 -8.02
N ILE A 589 0.63 -7.47 -7.83
CA ILE A 589 0.07 -8.23 -6.72
C ILE A 589 0.53 -9.69 -6.77
N GLN A 590 0.43 -10.34 -7.93
CA GLN A 590 0.86 -11.73 -8.10
C GLN A 590 2.34 -11.94 -7.73
N PHE A 591 3.18 -10.96 -8.06
CA PHE A 591 4.60 -10.98 -7.70
C PHE A 591 4.80 -10.82 -6.20
N LEU A 592 4.06 -9.91 -5.56
CA LEU A 592 4.07 -9.75 -4.11
C LEU A 592 3.58 -11.01 -3.37
N GLN A 593 2.66 -11.77 -3.97
CA GLN A 593 2.13 -13.00 -3.38
C GLN A 593 3.01 -14.24 -3.59
N SER A 594 4.09 -14.10 -4.38
CA SER A 594 4.95 -15.22 -4.75
C SER A 594 5.84 -15.71 -3.60
N ASP A 595 5.75 -17.01 -3.28
CA ASP A 595 6.62 -17.68 -2.29
C ASP A 595 7.97 -18.08 -2.89
N PHE A 596 8.83 -17.09 -3.12
CA PHE A 596 10.18 -17.31 -3.67
C PHE A 596 11.08 -18.14 -2.75
N LEU A 597 10.86 -18.09 -1.45
CA LEU A 597 11.61 -18.90 -0.49
C LEU A 597 11.19 -20.38 -0.57
N GLY A 598 9.90 -20.65 -0.73
CA GLY A 598 9.39 -22.00 -1.03
C GLY A 598 9.90 -22.52 -2.37
N LEU A 599 9.87 -21.69 -3.42
CA LEU A 599 10.41 -22.05 -4.73
C LEU A 599 11.92 -22.38 -4.66
N HIS A 600 12.68 -21.61 -3.88
CA HIS A 600 14.08 -21.91 -3.59
C HIS A 600 14.27 -23.33 -3.02
N PHE A 601 13.52 -23.70 -1.98
CA PHE A 601 13.64 -25.03 -1.37
C PHE A 601 13.27 -26.16 -2.33
N ASN A 602 12.23 -25.96 -3.13
CA ASN A 602 11.83 -26.94 -4.14
C ASN A 602 12.93 -27.15 -5.17
N LEU A 603 13.58 -26.07 -5.60
CA LEU A 603 14.72 -26.16 -6.52
C LEU A 603 15.91 -26.89 -5.89
N ILE A 604 16.25 -26.59 -4.64
CA ILE A 604 17.32 -27.30 -3.94
C ILE A 604 17.02 -28.80 -3.84
N ASN A 605 15.79 -29.17 -3.48
CA ASN A 605 15.37 -30.58 -3.40
C ASN A 605 15.41 -31.27 -4.77
N LEU A 606 15.00 -30.56 -5.83
CA LEU A 606 15.11 -31.06 -7.21
C LEU A 606 16.56 -31.33 -7.58
N PHE A 607 17.46 -30.37 -7.35
CA PHE A 607 18.88 -30.55 -7.68
C PHE A 607 19.54 -31.65 -6.86
N GLU A 608 19.14 -31.78 -5.60
CA GLU A 608 19.61 -32.87 -4.75
C GLU A 608 19.15 -34.22 -5.27
N SER A 609 17.91 -34.32 -5.74
CA SER A 609 17.38 -35.54 -6.37
C SER A 609 18.16 -35.88 -7.65
N ILE A 610 18.39 -34.89 -8.52
CA ILE A 610 19.21 -35.07 -9.74
C ILE A 610 20.64 -35.51 -9.37
N ARG A 611 21.21 -34.92 -8.32
CA ARG A 611 22.56 -35.23 -7.84
C ARG A 611 22.66 -36.69 -7.38
N ILE A 612 21.69 -37.16 -6.58
CA ILE A 612 21.66 -38.55 -6.08
C ILE A 612 21.65 -39.54 -7.25
N GLU A 613 20.78 -39.32 -8.24
CA GLU A 613 20.66 -40.16 -9.44
C GLU A 613 21.94 -40.16 -10.30
N LEU A 614 22.65 -39.03 -10.35
CA LEU A 614 23.88 -38.87 -11.14
C LEU A 614 25.16 -39.14 -10.36
N ASN A 615 25.07 -39.47 -9.07
CA ASN A 615 26.22 -39.56 -8.18
C ASN A 615 27.24 -40.60 -8.65
N GLU A 616 26.77 -41.82 -8.96
CA GLU A 616 27.63 -42.89 -9.46
C GLU A 616 28.26 -42.55 -10.81
N TYR A 617 27.51 -41.87 -11.68
CA TYR A 617 28.01 -41.43 -12.98
C TYR A 617 29.15 -40.41 -12.83
N PHE A 618 28.94 -39.35 -12.02
CA PHE A 618 29.94 -38.32 -11.82
C PHE A 618 31.15 -38.79 -11.00
N ARG A 619 30.98 -39.72 -10.04
CA ARG A 619 32.12 -40.35 -9.34
C ARG A 619 33.02 -41.12 -10.30
N LYS A 620 32.44 -41.86 -11.25
CA LYS A 620 33.23 -42.57 -12.27
C LYS A 620 33.95 -41.60 -13.21
N LEU A 621 33.30 -40.49 -13.56
CA LEU A 621 33.81 -39.54 -14.56
C LEU A 621 34.84 -38.55 -14.00
N ILE A 622 34.59 -37.98 -12.82
CA ILE A 622 35.33 -36.85 -12.25
C ILE A 622 35.80 -37.13 -10.80
N LYS A 623 35.63 -38.37 -10.30
CA LYS A 623 35.98 -38.80 -8.94
C LYS A 623 35.31 -37.92 -7.87
N ASP A 624 35.90 -37.80 -6.69
CA ASP A 624 35.35 -36.98 -5.61
C ASP A 624 35.55 -35.47 -5.84
N GLU A 625 36.11 -35.04 -6.98
CA GLU A 625 36.35 -33.61 -7.22
C GLU A 625 35.07 -32.82 -7.50
N TYR A 626 34.04 -33.44 -8.10
CA TYR A 626 32.73 -32.76 -8.23
C TYR A 626 32.05 -32.61 -6.86
N LEU A 627 32.45 -33.40 -5.85
CA LEU A 627 32.00 -33.28 -4.46
C LEU A 627 32.78 -32.21 -3.68
N LYS A 628 33.98 -31.78 -4.12
CA LYS A 628 34.75 -30.73 -3.41
C LYS A 628 34.14 -29.33 -3.52
N ASN A 629 33.32 -29.09 -4.54
CA ASN A 629 32.59 -27.83 -4.73
C ASN A 629 31.14 -27.91 -4.22
N TRP A 630 30.90 -28.74 -3.19
CA TRP A 630 29.59 -29.16 -2.65
C TRP A 630 28.63 -28.03 -2.30
N ASN A 631 29.12 -26.84 -1.96
CA ASN A 631 28.35 -25.78 -1.29
C ASN A 631 27.19 -25.17 -2.10
N SER A 632 26.91 -25.68 -3.31
CA SER A 632 25.67 -25.36 -4.02
C SER A 632 25.20 -26.57 -4.82
N SER A 633 24.14 -27.25 -4.36
CA SER A 633 23.46 -28.34 -5.11
C SER A 633 23.16 -27.94 -6.56
N ASN A 634 23.00 -26.64 -6.81
CA ASN A 634 22.80 -26.03 -8.13
C ASN A 634 23.97 -26.27 -9.12
N MET A 635 25.19 -26.56 -8.64
CA MET A 635 26.35 -26.87 -9.48
C MET A 635 26.20 -28.18 -10.25
N ILE A 636 25.27 -29.05 -9.86
CA ILE A 636 24.99 -30.28 -10.62
C ILE A 636 24.61 -29.95 -12.07
N LEU A 637 23.92 -28.84 -12.29
CA LEU A 637 23.55 -28.39 -13.63
C LEU A 637 24.75 -27.93 -14.45
N PHE A 638 25.71 -27.26 -13.81
CA PHE A 638 26.98 -26.92 -14.47
C PHE A 638 27.69 -28.19 -14.95
N TRP A 639 27.73 -29.23 -14.14
CA TRP A 639 28.33 -30.52 -14.51
C TRP A 639 27.55 -31.24 -15.62
N ILE A 640 26.22 -31.24 -15.57
CA ILE A 640 25.37 -31.77 -16.64
C ILE A 640 25.66 -31.05 -17.96
N PHE A 641 25.74 -29.72 -17.93
CA PHE A 641 25.99 -28.97 -19.16
C PHE A 641 27.42 -29.12 -19.66
N LEU A 642 28.41 -29.13 -18.77
CA LEU A 642 29.82 -29.27 -19.12
C LEU A 642 30.10 -30.62 -19.78
N THR A 643 29.52 -31.69 -19.25
CA THR A 643 29.64 -33.04 -19.84
C THR A 643 28.97 -33.15 -21.20
N CYS A 644 27.87 -32.42 -21.42
CA CYS A 644 27.12 -32.46 -22.68
C CYS A 644 27.69 -31.56 -23.78
N LYS A 645 28.29 -30.41 -23.47
CA LYS A 645 28.86 -29.50 -24.48
C LYS A 645 30.14 -30.04 -25.13
N ARG A 646 30.72 -31.12 -24.61
CA ARG A 646 31.96 -31.74 -25.13
C ARG A 646 33.15 -30.77 -25.13
N ASP A 647 33.23 -29.84 -24.17
CA ASP A 647 34.36 -28.90 -24.06
C ASP A 647 35.60 -29.59 -23.47
N ARG A 648 36.24 -30.43 -24.30
CA ARG A 648 37.48 -31.16 -23.97
C ARG A 648 38.58 -30.20 -23.50
N THR A 649 38.62 -28.98 -24.04
CA THR A 649 39.59 -27.94 -23.70
C THR A 649 39.49 -27.55 -22.24
N PHE A 650 38.28 -27.32 -21.73
CA PHE A 650 38.06 -26.96 -20.33
C PHE A 650 38.48 -28.11 -19.39
N PHE A 651 38.06 -29.35 -19.67
CA PHE A 651 38.44 -30.51 -18.85
C PHE A 651 39.96 -30.72 -18.82
N ASN A 652 40.62 -30.60 -19.97
CA ASN A 652 42.07 -30.75 -20.07
C ASN A 652 42.82 -29.65 -19.31
N LEU A 653 42.34 -28.40 -19.37
CA LEU A 653 42.95 -27.26 -18.68
C LEU A 653 42.77 -27.32 -17.17
N GLN A 654 41.59 -27.72 -16.69
CA GLN A 654 41.24 -27.60 -15.28
C GLN A 654 41.63 -28.83 -14.45
N PHE A 655 41.61 -30.02 -15.07
CA PHE A 655 41.85 -31.28 -14.35
C PHE A 655 43.11 -32.00 -14.79
N ASN A 656 43.84 -31.49 -15.79
CA ASN A 656 45.15 -32.02 -16.22
C ASN A 656 45.14 -33.54 -16.53
N TYR A 657 43.98 -34.09 -16.93
CA TYR A 657 43.76 -35.53 -16.99
C TYR A 657 43.88 -36.07 -18.42
N LYS A 658 44.94 -36.87 -18.66
CA LYS A 658 45.13 -37.67 -19.89
C LYS A 658 44.07 -38.77 -20.11
N LEU A 659 43.20 -39.05 -19.12
CA LEU A 659 42.24 -40.16 -19.13
C LEU A 659 41.05 -39.96 -20.10
N PHE A 660 40.78 -38.73 -20.56
CA PHE A 660 39.61 -38.45 -21.41
C PHE A 660 39.76 -38.90 -22.87
N LYS A 661 40.93 -39.46 -23.26
CA LYS A 661 41.16 -39.94 -24.62
C LYS A 661 40.43 -41.24 -24.97
N SER A 662 39.91 -42.00 -24.01
CA SER A 662 39.31 -43.34 -24.24
C SER A 662 37.79 -43.43 -24.04
N ILE A 663 37.11 -42.35 -23.65
CA ILE A 663 35.64 -42.36 -23.49
C ILE A 663 35.02 -41.90 -24.82
N ASP A 664 34.87 -42.83 -25.76
CA ASP A 664 34.20 -42.59 -27.06
C ASP A 664 32.67 -42.53 -26.95
N TYR A 665 32.10 -42.78 -25.77
CA TYR A 665 30.67 -42.66 -25.49
C TYR A 665 30.37 -41.42 -24.63
N PHE A 666 30.40 -40.24 -25.26
CA PHE A 666 29.77 -39.05 -24.68
C PHE A 666 28.26 -39.22 -24.75
N ASN A 667 27.69 -39.69 -23.64
CA ASN A 667 26.29 -40.11 -23.54
C ASN A 667 25.41 -38.93 -23.11
N HIS A 668 24.23 -38.77 -23.72
CA HIS A 668 23.19 -37.82 -23.28
C HIS A 668 22.59 -38.19 -21.91
N TYR A 669 23.13 -39.21 -21.25
CA TYR A 669 22.69 -39.76 -19.98
C TYR A 669 22.44 -38.72 -18.88
N PRO A 670 23.35 -37.77 -18.56
CA PRO A 670 23.10 -36.80 -17.50
C PRO A 670 21.90 -35.90 -17.77
N VAL A 671 21.71 -35.53 -19.04
CA VAL A 671 20.58 -34.71 -19.47
C VAL A 671 19.28 -35.51 -19.46
N ILE A 672 19.30 -36.78 -19.89
CA ILE A 672 18.13 -37.67 -19.84
C ILE A 672 17.67 -37.86 -18.39
N ILE A 673 18.60 -38.18 -17.49
CA ILE A 673 18.30 -38.36 -16.06
C ILE A 673 17.82 -37.04 -15.45
N GLY A 674 18.53 -35.92 -15.65
CA GLY A 674 18.10 -34.63 -15.14
C GLY A 674 16.70 -34.24 -15.61
N THR A 675 16.37 -34.53 -16.86
CA THR A 675 15.04 -34.27 -17.43
C THR A 675 13.99 -35.20 -16.86
N LYS A 676 14.28 -36.50 -16.72
CA LYS A 676 13.40 -37.49 -16.09
C LYS A 676 13.08 -37.08 -14.66
N THR A 677 14.09 -36.78 -13.84
CA THR A 677 13.92 -36.37 -12.45
C THR A 677 13.14 -35.07 -12.34
N MET A 678 13.41 -34.06 -13.18
CA MET A 678 12.62 -32.83 -13.19
C MET A 678 11.15 -33.10 -13.57
N ARG A 679 10.91 -33.97 -14.56
CA ARG A 679 9.54 -34.35 -14.94
C ARG A 679 8.81 -35.03 -13.78
N GLU A 680 9.44 -36.01 -13.13
CA GLU A 680 8.87 -36.72 -11.98
C GLU A 680 8.58 -35.76 -10.81
N PHE A 681 9.50 -34.83 -10.54
CA PHE A 681 9.34 -33.79 -9.54
C PHE A 681 8.13 -32.89 -9.83
N LEU A 682 8.02 -32.41 -11.07
CA LEU A 682 6.89 -31.56 -11.51
C LEU A 682 5.54 -32.28 -11.44
N LEU A 683 5.52 -33.58 -11.73
CA LEU A 683 4.30 -34.39 -11.67
C LEU A 683 3.89 -34.74 -10.22
N ARG A 684 4.85 -34.91 -9.31
CA ARG A 684 4.60 -35.30 -7.92
C ARG A 684 4.07 -34.14 -7.07
N ASP A 685 4.72 -32.99 -7.17
CA ASP A 685 4.55 -31.93 -6.17
C ASP A 685 3.48 -30.89 -6.54
N ASN A 686 2.83 -31.04 -7.70
CA ASN A 686 1.75 -30.16 -8.20
C ASN A 686 2.11 -28.67 -8.00
N LEU A 687 3.31 -28.30 -8.48
CA LEU A 687 4.11 -27.12 -8.11
C LEU A 687 3.57 -25.76 -8.59
N GLY A 688 2.27 -25.59 -8.80
CA GLY A 688 1.70 -24.26 -8.93
C GLY A 688 1.71 -23.61 -7.56
N ILE A 689 2.82 -23.01 -7.14
CA ILE A 689 2.96 -22.30 -5.85
C ILE A 689 2.82 -20.80 -6.09
N LEU A 690 3.41 -20.28 -7.17
CA LEU A 690 3.29 -18.89 -7.58
C LEU A 690 2.02 -18.62 -8.40
N VAL A 691 1.54 -19.63 -9.14
CA VAL A 691 0.40 -19.51 -10.07
C VAL A 691 -0.86 -20.21 -9.55
N LYS A 692 -1.02 -20.42 -8.23
CA LYS A 692 -2.38 -20.73 -7.75
C LYS A 692 -3.23 -19.51 -8.08
N PRO A 693 -4.30 -19.67 -8.89
CA PRO A 693 -5.31 -18.62 -8.94
C PRO A 693 -5.70 -18.37 -7.50
N ILE A 694 -5.87 -17.11 -7.12
CA ILE A 694 -6.79 -16.81 -6.02
C ILE A 694 -8.04 -17.61 -6.38
N MET A 695 -8.28 -18.74 -5.69
CA MET A 695 -9.53 -19.45 -5.85
C MET A 695 -10.56 -18.45 -5.36
N ARG A 696 -11.12 -17.67 -6.30
CA ARG A 696 -12.42 -17.05 -6.15
C ARG A 696 -13.31 -18.21 -5.77
N ARG A 697 -13.58 -18.38 -4.48
CA ARG A 697 -14.57 -19.33 -4.01
C ARG A 697 -15.87 -18.82 -4.59
N SER A 698 -16.32 -19.45 -5.68
CA SER A 698 -17.65 -19.29 -6.24
C SER A 698 -18.70 -19.63 -5.20
#